data_AF-A0A2E3MQR6-F1
#
_entry.id   AF-A0A2E3MQR6-F1
#
_cell.length_a   1.000
_cell.length_b   1.000
_cell.length_c   1.000
_cell.angle_alpha   90.00
_cell.angle_beta   90.00
_cell.angle_gamma   90.00
#
_symmetry.space_group_name_H-M   'P 1'
#
loop_
_entity.id
_entity.type
_entity.pdbx_description
1 polymer ?
#
loop_
_entity_poly.entity_id
_entity_poly.type
_entity_poly.pdbx_seq_one_letter_code
_entity_poly.pdbx_strand_id
1 'polypeptide(L)'
;MHHLRRHSCPRVSLLMIVLIGLVVRSSAGAEMSWEAEIAARRAEYLKWIVDEFGKLESSMKPLDGRAWSLNQARLFLNRDVGKASRYFRKVELTFDADFMGIRLLKTLLDFGQTDRLSKGAKEHLTEIIRRWPMERRNGISKAAYWPPRFTENHDLMHLTIGLFSEHLRGQPLDAHLNELKRSLSWRYERGFYEWGSHRYQLHYSNPLLVLASYAPDEDLRRGAANLFSVLLAERAVMSVGGYLGGPGMRSYGRQRGCDYLDNNRYDSFVPTVWLAFGVGQPRFDFAQSDDLLPAGDGYGNGRDPRLNQDEAMFLATLRLLPHPILRPLLDEVARRPEMIYTGRRAAAGHPFQNAPAGNPRSQQVLYYYNTPHVSLGSLQYLPHAGKMSVSSNSRPRFMSVLFPERPEQVLRTRLSEAELRAGVNSYDYTADRVVQYREWVIAAGGLSASHGLVSREVDGWDLFQVGRGLCAHVSLEGGWHVFQVSDLARFRDARTFVAALTMPVMRDGQVEAATLNGDRVRVDLQTMRLRVNGEEQRPPTGKLHESPWMNSDYWSGRITIRTKDREVTFDNSALRVAPIGLPELVAGQTRWGKPRSEGAATHLAHVRAMSGLSPRDHDTLLRSVSIMIPHNKGVAARLAVYAGGSLEQGPQAVSPAQLLFDFGETPLGKSGWVTLTHPTGVRIPANTPIWLAWKGASRDAGVLYFEEFTGHDDFQPSRGRWDSTAIDVDPGEPWPLVWPQDDGGAFEGARYCCFLTLEKLPQ
;
A
#
# COMPACT_ATOMS: atom_id res chain seq x y z
N MET A 1 36.85 -63.68 24.36
CA MET A 1 36.40 -64.08 25.72
C MET A 1 35.71 -62.86 26.33
N HIS A 2 34.39 -62.68 26.22
CA HIS A 2 33.32 -63.12 27.17
C HIS A 2 33.66 -62.78 28.63
N HIS A 3 32.89 -62.04 29.47
CA HIS A 3 31.47 -61.64 29.58
C HIS A 3 31.41 -60.31 30.42
N LEU A 4 30.62 -59.26 30.14
CA LEU A 4 29.16 -59.01 30.30
C LEU A 4 28.69 -58.49 31.69
N ARG A 5 28.21 -57.24 31.77
CA ARG A 5 26.90 -56.73 32.34
C ARG A 5 26.94 -55.19 32.56
N ARG A 6 26.18 -54.38 31.78
CA ARG A 6 24.82 -53.79 32.05
C ARG A 6 24.86 -52.66 33.11
N HIS A 7 24.38 -51.41 32.93
CA HIS A 7 23.12 -50.92 32.34
C HIS A 7 23.13 -49.37 32.07
N SER A 8 22.50 -48.97 30.95
CA SER A 8 21.59 -47.81 30.68
C SER A 8 21.95 -46.35 31.00
N CYS A 9 21.86 -45.52 29.96
CA CYS A 9 21.49 -44.09 29.91
C CYS A 9 20.40 -43.95 28.80
N PRO A 10 19.68 -42.83 28.54
CA PRO A 10 19.34 -41.62 29.30
C PRO A 10 17.80 -41.32 29.29
N ARG A 11 17.30 -40.38 30.12
CA ARG A 11 16.14 -39.53 29.75
C ARG A 11 16.21 -38.15 30.42
N VAL A 12 16.33 -37.14 29.57
CA VAL A 12 15.98 -35.74 29.84
C VAL A 12 14.45 -35.67 29.90
N SER A 13 13.90 -35.25 31.04
CA SER A 13 12.46 -35.06 31.21
C SER A 13 12.07 -33.63 30.87
N LEU A 14 11.37 -33.51 29.75
CA LEU A 14 10.43 -32.44 29.41
C LEU A 14 9.22 -32.54 30.36
N LEU A 15 8.75 -31.43 30.96
CA LEU A 15 7.37 -31.37 31.42
C LEU A 15 6.81 -29.94 31.31
N MET A 16 5.97 -29.75 30.28
CA MET A 16 4.84 -28.83 30.30
C MET A 16 3.91 -29.21 31.46
N ILE A 17 3.18 -28.25 32.06
CA ILE A 17 1.74 -28.39 32.38
C ILE A 17 1.15 -27.03 32.82
N VAL A 18 0.19 -26.58 31.99
CA VAL A 18 -1.14 -26.02 32.32
C VAL A 18 -1.26 -24.68 33.06
N LEU A 19 -1.80 -23.68 32.35
CA LEU A 19 -2.39 -22.46 32.90
C LEU A 19 -3.82 -22.33 32.36
N ILE A 20 -4.75 -23.12 32.91
CA ILE A 20 -6.20 -22.90 32.85
C ILE A 20 -6.80 -23.29 34.20
N GLY A 21 -7.42 -22.32 34.88
CA GLY A 21 -8.52 -22.56 35.82
C GLY A 21 -8.18 -22.55 37.31
N LEU A 22 -8.03 -21.35 37.90
CA LEU A 22 -8.48 -21.11 39.27
C LEU A 22 -8.89 -19.65 39.42
N VAL A 23 -10.20 -19.42 39.22
CA VAL A 23 -10.90 -18.23 39.70
C VAL A 23 -10.91 -18.33 41.22
N VAL A 24 -9.96 -17.70 41.87
CA VAL A 24 -10.10 -17.29 43.26
C VAL A 24 -10.55 -15.84 43.23
N ARG A 25 -11.82 -15.60 43.57
CA ARG A 25 -12.31 -14.28 43.96
C ARG A 25 -11.48 -13.81 45.15
N SER A 26 -10.55 -12.90 44.90
CA SER A 26 -10.07 -11.97 45.92
C SER A 26 -10.31 -10.55 45.42
N SER A 27 -11.08 -9.83 46.20
CA SER A 27 -11.55 -8.48 45.99
C SER A 27 -10.44 -7.46 46.22
N ALA A 28 -9.89 -6.94 45.14
CA ALA A 28 -9.38 -5.57 44.98
C ALA A 28 -9.09 -5.39 43.48
N GLY A 29 -9.65 -4.36 42.85
CA GLY A 29 -9.58 -4.15 41.41
C GLY A 29 -8.16 -3.89 40.91
N ALA A 30 -7.43 -4.96 40.57
CA ALA A 30 -6.22 -4.85 39.79
C ALA A 30 -6.62 -4.63 38.32
N GLU A 31 -6.26 -3.47 37.76
CA GLU A 31 -6.39 -3.24 36.32
C GLU A 31 -5.63 -4.34 35.57
N MET A 32 -6.32 -4.97 34.63
CA MET A 32 -5.73 -5.99 33.77
C MET A 32 -4.63 -5.36 32.90
N SER A 33 -3.49 -6.04 32.71
CA SER A 33 -2.47 -5.54 31.78
C SER A 33 -3.01 -5.53 30.35
N TRP A 34 -2.48 -4.65 29.49
CA TRP A 34 -2.94 -4.56 28.09
C TRP A 34 -2.76 -5.87 27.33
N GLU A 35 -1.69 -6.61 27.63
CA GLU A 35 -1.43 -7.92 27.05
C GLU A 35 -2.48 -8.95 27.47
N ALA A 36 -2.87 -8.93 28.76
CA ALA A 36 -3.92 -9.81 29.28
C ALA A 36 -5.29 -9.46 28.68
N GLU A 37 -5.60 -8.17 28.48
CA GLU A 37 -6.80 -7.75 27.77
C GLU A 37 -6.84 -8.23 26.31
N ILE A 38 -5.72 -8.09 25.58
CA ILE A 38 -5.60 -8.58 24.20
C ILE A 38 -5.80 -10.09 24.17
N ALA A 39 -5.15 -10.83 25.09
CA ALA A 39 -5.29 -12.28 25.18
C ALA A 39 -6.75 -12.69 25.46
N ALA A 40 -7.44 -11.99 26.37
CA ALA A 40 -8.84 -12.23 26.69
C ALA A 40 -9.75 -12.02 25.46
N ARG A 41 -9.61 -10.90 24.74
CA ARG A 41 -10.37 -10.62 23.51
C ARG A 41 -10.13 -11.66 22.42
N ARG A 42 -8.87 -12.09 22.23
CA ARG A 42 -8.53 -13.13 21.26
C ARG A 42 -9.16 -14.48 21.64
N ALA A 43 -9.13 -14.85 22.91
CA ALA A 43 -9.77 -16.08 23.38
C ALA A 43 -11.30 -16.05 23.19
N GLU A 44 -11.94 -14.92 23.50
CA GLU A 44 -13.37 -14.69 23.26
C GLU A 44 -13.72 -14.85 21.77
N TYR A 45 -12.93 -14.22 20.89
CA TYR A 45 -13.10 -14.31 19.45
C TYR A 45 -13.01 -15.75 18.93
N LEU A 46 -12.02 -16.52 19.38
CA LEU A 46 -11.86 -17.92 18.99
C LEU A 46 -13.05 -18.77 19.43
N LYS A 47 -13.54 -18.55 20.65
CA LYS A 47 -14.73 -19.24 21.17
C LYS A 47 -15.96 -18.89 20.34
N TRP A 48 -16.17 -17.60 20.09
CA TRP A 48 -17.27 -17.10 19.26
C TRP A 48 -17.25 -17.73 17.86
N ILE A 49 -16.09 -17.81 17.20
CA ILE A 49 -15.95 -18.49 15.90
C ILE A 49 -16.41 -19.95 15.99
N VAL A 50 -15.93 -20.72 16.98
CA VAL A 50 -16.31 -22.13 17.09
C VAL A 50 -17.81 -22.29 17.34
N ASP A 51 -18.38 -21.45 18.21
CA ASP A 51 -19.77 -21.57 18.61
C ASP A 51 -20.72 -21.09 17.50
N GLU A 52 -20.42 -20.00 16.80
CA GLU A 52 -21.29 -19.47 15.72
C GLU A 52 -21.04 -20.13 14.37
N PHE A 53 -19.78 -20.28 13.94
CA PHE A 53 -19.51 -20.93 12.65
C PHE A 53 -19.74 -22.44 12.74
N GLY A 54 -19.62 -23.04 13.92
CA GLY A 54 -20.00 -24.44 14.14
C GLY A 54 -21.47 -24.72 13.81
N LYS A 55 -22.38 -23.76 14.06
CA LYS A 55 -23.81 -23.87 13.70
C LYS A 55 -24.04 -23.87 12.18
N LEU A 56 -23.14 -23.23 11.43
CA LEU A 56 -23.22 -23.08 9.98
C LEU A 56 -22.43 -24.16 9.22
N GLU A 57 -21.63 -24.98 9.91
CA GLU A 57 -20.68 -25.92 9.29
C GLU A 57 -21.30 -26.85 8.24
N SER A 58 -22.53 -27.32 8.46
CA SER A 58 -23.21 -28.26 7.56
C SER A 58 -23.58 -27.65 6.20
N SER A 59 -23.69 -26.32 6.12
CA SER A 59 -23.99 -25.60 4.87
C SER A 59 -22.75 -24.93 4.25
N MET A 60 -21.60 -24.98 4.93
CA MET A 60 -20.36 -24.42 4.39
C MET A 60 -19.85 -25.27 3.23
N LYS A 61 -19.57 -24.60 2.11
CA LYS A 61 -18.86 -25.23 1.00
C LYS A 61 -17.40 -25.48 1.40
N PRO A 62 -16.73 -26.49 0.82
CA PRO A 62 -15.31 -26.75 1.10
C PRO A 62 -14.38 -25.54 0.92
N LEU A 63 -14.77 -24.60 0.05
CA LEU A 63 -14.00 -23.41 -0.30
C LEU A 63 -14.35 -22.20 0.58
N ASP A 64 -15.23 -22.34 1.57
CA ASP A 64 -15.63 -21.26 2.45
C ASP A 64 -14.52 -20.95 3.47
N GLY A 65 -14.07 -19.69 3.53
CA GLY A 65 -13.05 -19.26 4.47
C GLY A 65 -13.45 -19.40 5.92
N ARG A 66 -14.76 -19.32 6.20
CA ARG A 66 -15.30 -19.60 7.53
C ARG A 66 -15.02 -21.03 7.95
N ALA A 67 -14.97 -21.97 7.00
CA ALA A 67 -14.59 -23.35 7.28
C ALA A 67 -13.11 -23.46 7.68
N TRP A 68 -12.22 -22.70 7.03
CA TRP A 68 -10.83 -22.59 7.48
C TRP A 68 -10.77 -22.01 8.89
N SER A 69 -11.40 -20.85 9.13
CA SER A 69 -11.39 -20.15 10.41
C SER A 69 -11.94 -21.00 11.56
N LEU A 70 -13.06 -21.71 11.34
CA LEU A 70 -13.63 -22.66 12.28
C LEU A 70 -12.63 -23.78 12.65
N ASN A 71 -12.02 -24.41 11.65
CA ASN A 71 -11.11 -25.52 11.87
C ASN A 71 -9.75 -25.07 12.46
N GLN A 72 -9.31 -23.86 12.12
CA GLN A 72 -8.17 -23.21 12.74
C GLN A 72 -8.44 -22.93 14.23
N ALA A 73 -9.59 -22.35 14.58
CA ALA A 73 -9.98 -22.08 15.96
C ALA A 73 -10.12 -23.38 16.79
N ARG A 74 -10.67 -24.44 16.20
CA ARG A 74 -10.72 -25.79 16.79
C ARG A 74 -9.34 -26.31 17.17
N LEU A 75 -8.35 -26.18 16.28
CA LEU A 75 -6.97 -26.57 16.58
C LEU A 75 -6.36 -25.72 17.70
N PHE A 76 -6.61 -24.40 17.72
CA PHE A 76 -6.11 -23.51 18.78
C PHE A 76 -6.69 -23.83 20.15
N LEU A 77 -8.01 -24.03 20.21
CA LEU A 77 -8.76 -24.37 21.42
C LEU A 77 -8.67 -25.85 21.81
N ASN A 78 -7.98 -26.68 21.01
CA ASN A 78 -7.91 -28.14 21.18
C ASN A 78 -9.30 -28.80 21.30
N ARG A 79 -10.25 -28.34 20.49
CA ARG A 79 -11.65 -28.80 20.45
C ARG A 79 -11.92 -29.38 19.07
N ASP A 80 -12.54 -30.56 18.98
CA ASP A 80 -12.88 -31.21 17.70
C ASP A 80 -11.69 -31.35 16.72
N VAL A 81 -10.47 -31.57 17.22
CA VAL A 81 -9.24 -31.64 16.40
C VAL A 81 -9.31 -32.73 15.31
N GLY A 82 -10.08 -33.79 15.54
CA GLY A 82 -10.36 -34.82 14.53
C GLY A 82 -11.19 -34.31 13.34
N LYS A 83 -12.14 -33.39 13.57
CA LYS A 83 -12.89 -32.73 12.48
C LYS A 83 -11.96 -31.82 11.69
N ALA A 84 -11.19 -30.98 12.37
CA ALA A 84 -10.21 -30.10 11.74
C ALA A 84 -9.20 -30.88 10.89
N SER A 85 -8.65 -31.97 11.42
CA SER A 85 -7.73 -32.86 10.68
C SER A 85 -8.38 -33.57 9.48
N ARG A 86 -9.71 -33.76 9.46
CA ARG A 86 -10.40 -34.30 8.26
C ARG A 86 -10.57 -33.21 7.20
N TYR A 87 -10.89 -31.99 7.60
CA TYR A 87 -10.97 -30.84 6.70
C TYR A 87 -9.62 -30.59 6.01
N PHE A 88 -8.54 -30.43 6.78
CA PHE A 88 -7.22 -30.11 6.24
C PHE A 88 -6.57 -31.21 5.40
N ARG A 89 -7.07 -32.44 5.47
CA ARG A 89 -6.62 -33.56 4.60
C ARG A 89 -7.30 -33.55 3.22
N LYS A 90 -8.40 -32.81 3.07
CA LYS A 90 -9.23 -32.81 1.86
C LYS A 90 -9.33 -31.45 1.19
N VAL A 91 -8.89 -30.39 1.85
CA VAL A 91 -8.95 -29.03 1.31
C VAL A 91 -8.08 -28.90 0.07
N GLU A 92 -8.57 -28.18 -0.95
CA GLU A 92 -7.87 -27.94 -2.21
C GLU A 92 -7.70 -26.44 -2.46
N LEU A 93 -6.78 -26.07 -3.34
CA LEU A 93 -6.58 -24.67 -3.74
C LEU A 93 -7.71 -24.17 -4.65
N THR A 94 -8.03 -22.89 -4.52
CA THR A 94 -9.12 -22.19 -5.21
C THR A 94 -8.67 -21.47 -6.49
N PHE A 95 -9.63 -20.84 -7.20
CA PHE A 95 -9.38 -19.94 -8.35
C PHE A 95 -8.44 -18.78 -7.97
N ASP A 96 -8.72 -18.09 -6.85
CA ASP A 96 -7.78 -17.17 -6.21
C ASP A 96 -6.97 -17.95 -5.18
N ALA A 97 -5.98 -18.68 -5.68
CA ALA A 97 -5.26 -19.69 -4.91
C ALA A 97 -4.51 -19.11 -3.71
N ASP A 98 -4.10 -17.84 -3.75
CA ASP A 98 -3.19 -17.22 -2.78
C ASP A 98 -3.88 -16.84 -1.47
N PHE A 99 -5.15 -16.41 -1.49
CA PHE A 99 -5.95 -16.22 -0.27
C PHE A 99 -6.10 -17.53 0.53
N MET A 100 -6.41 -18.64 -0.15
CA MET A 100 -6.47 -19.94 0.53
C MET A 100 -5.05 -20.45 0.85
N GLY A 101 -4.08 -20.22 -0.03
CA GLY A 101 -2.69 -20.62 0.14
C GLY A 101 -2.06 -20.03 1.41
N ILE A 102 -2.25 -18.74 1.68
CA ILE A 102 -1.70 -18.09 2.88
C ILE A 102 -2.36 -18.61 4.17
N ARG A 103 -3.65 -18.97 4.12
CA ARG A 103 -4.41 -19.59 5.22
C ARG A 103 -3.93 -21.00 5.53
N LEU A 104 -3.76 -21.83 4.50
CA LEU A 104 -3.23 -23.20 4.64
C LEU A 104 -1.78 -23.19 5.10
N LEU A 105 -0.97 -22.25 4.60
CA LEU A 105 0.39 -22.01 5.09
C LEU A 105 0.37 -21.66 6.57
N LYS A 106 -0.48 -20.72 7.00
CA LYS A 106 -0.62 -20.35 8.42
C LYS A 106 -0.94 -21.57 9.29
N THR A 107 -1.91 -22.39 8.90
CA THR A 107 -2.24 -23.64 9.62
C THR A 107 -1.05 -24.59 9.70
N LEU A 108 -0.31 -24.78 8.60
CA LEU A 108 0.88 -25.62 8.57
C LEU A 108 1.97 -25.09 9.52
N LEU A 109 2.19 -23.77 9.55
CA LEU A 109 3.20 -23.15 10.40
C LEU A 109 2.83 -23.22 11.88
N ASP A 110 1.56 -22.98 12.23
CA ASP A 110 1.09 -23.06 13.61
C ASP A 110 1.14 -24.49 14.18
N PHE A 111 0.78 -25.48 13.36
CA PHE A 111 0.44 -26.83 13.85
C PHE A 111 1.23 -27.97 13.22
N GLY A 112 2.06 -27.73 12.21
CA GLY A 112 2.83 -28.76 11.51
C GLY A 112 3.73 -29.58 12.43
N GLN A 113 4.23 -28.95 13.50
CA GLN A 113 5.06 -29.59 14.53
C GLN A 113 4.29 -30.07 15.77
N THR A 114 2.96 -29.96 15.78
CA THR A 114 2.10 -30.35 16.91
C THR A 114 1.36 -31.66 16.64
N ASP A 115 0.84 -32.34 17.65
CA ASP A 115 -0.01 -33.53 17.52
C ASP A 115 -1.49 -33.21 17.18
N ARG A 116 -1.87 -31.93 17.18
CA ARG A 116 -3.24 -31.47 16.92
C ARG A 116 -3.68 -31.67 15.47
N LEU A 117 -2.73 -31.75 14.54
CA LEU A 117 -2.97 -32.15 13.16
C LEU A 117 -2.56 -33.61 12.95
N SER A 118 -3.44 -34.38 12.29
CA SER A 118 -3.08 -35.74 11.88
C SER A 118 -1.94 -35.75 10.86
N LYS A 119 -1.15 -36.84 10.83
CA LYS A 119 -0.04 -37.02 9.88
C LYS A 119 -0.46 -36.76 8.43
N GLY A 120 -1.58 -37.36 7.98
CA GLY A 120 -2.07 -37.16 6.63
C GLY A 120 -2.51 -35.72 6.32
N ALA A 121 -3.03 -34.98 7.31
CA ALA A 121 -3.33 -33.55 7.11
C ALA A 121 -2.05 -32.72 6.96
N LYS A 122 -1.02 -33.00 7.77
CA LYS A 122 0.28 -32.34 7.67
C LYS A 122 0.95 -32.58 6.31
N GLU A 123 0.96 -33.84 5.87
CA GLU A 123 1.53 -34.24 4.57
C GLU A 123 0.80 -33.53 3.42
N HIS A 124 -0.53 -33.49 3.47
CA HIS A 124 -1.34 -32.81 2.46
C HIS A 124 -1.06 -31.30 2.40
N LEU A 125 -1.07 -30.60 3.54
CA LEU A 125 -0.76 -29.17 3.60
C LEU A 125 0.68 -28.88 3.15
N THR A 126 1.64 -29.69 3.60
CA THR A 126 3.05 -29.58 3.17
C THR A 126 3.15 -29.72 1.67
N GLU A 127 2.42 -30.65 1.06
CA GLU A 127 2.46 -30.86 -0.38
C GLU A 127 1.89 -29.70 -1.17
N ILE A 128 0.78 -29.12 -0.71
CA ILE A 128 0.18 -27.93 -1.32
C ILE A 128 1.20 -26.78 -1.35
N ILE A 129 1.85 -26.48 -0.22
CA ILE A 129 2.81 -25.38 -0.15
C ILE A 129 4.10 -25.72 -0.91
N ARG A 130 4.61 -26.95 -0.80
CA ARG A 130 5.82 -27.40 -1.51
C ARG A 130 5.64 -27.38 -3.04
N ARG A 131 4.42 -27.60 -3.55
CA ARG A 131 4.10 -27.51 -5.00
C ARG A 131 3.64 -26.13 -5.44
N TRP A 132 3.68 -25.12 -4.56
CA TRP A 132 3.24 -23.77 -4.91
C TRP A 132 3.94 -23.27 -6.18
N PRO A 133 3.22 -22.92 -7.25
CA PRO A 133 3.85 -22.61 -8.52
C PRO A 133 4.65 -21.31 -8.39
N MET A 134 5.88 -21.30 -8.87
CA MET A 134 6.71 -20.09 -8.84
C MET A 134 6.76 -19.38 -10.20
N GLU A 135 6.32 -20.05 -11.27
CA GLU A 135 6.35 -19.55 -12.65
C GLU A 135 5.05 -19.94 -13.38
N ARG A 136 3.93 -19.32 -13.01
CA ARG A 136 2.71 -19.43 -13.82
C ARG A 136 2.70 -18.34 -14.89
N ARG A 137 2.53 -18.75 -16.17
CA ARG A 137 1.88 -17.88 -17.18
C ARG A 137 0.57 -17.45 -16.55
N ASN A 138 0.44 -16.16 -16.19
CA ASN A 138 -0.70 -15.53 -15.48
C ASN A 138 -0.57 -15.25 -13.98
N GLY A 139 0.63 -15.18 -13.39
CA GLY A 139 0.82 -14.16 -12.34
C GLY A 139 1.08 -14.57 -10.90
N ILE A 140 2.04 -15.47 -10.66
CA ILE A 140 2.71 -15.55 -9.35
C ILE A 140 4.03 -14.79 -9.45
N SER A 141 4.25 -13.86 -8.51
CA SER A 141 5.44 -13.02 -8.53
C SER A 141 6.57 -13.61 -7.68
N LYS A 142 7.74 -13.78 -8.30
CA LYS A 142 9.02 -14.00 -7.61
C LYS A 142 9.69 -12.69 -7.19
N ALA A 143 9.17 -11.54 -7.61
CA ALA A 143 9.79 -10.24 -7.44
C ALA A 143 8.84 -9.23 -6.78
N ALA A 144 9.40 -8.29 -6.05
CA ALA A 144 8.66 -7.13 -5.58
C ALA A 144 8.46 -6.13 -6.73
N TYR A 145 7.24 -5.62 -6.86
CA TYR A 145 6.90 -4.59 -7.82
C TYR A 145 6.40 -3.33 -7.12
N TRP A 146 6.86 -2.18 -7.60
CA TRP A 146 6.28 -0.89 -7.28
C TRP A 146 6.06 -0.09 -8.57
N PRO A 147 4.81 0.28 -8.88
CA PRO A 147 3.57 -0.10 -8.19
C PRO A 147 3.34 -1.63 -8.19
N PRO A 148 2.47 -2.14 -7.30
CA PRO A 148 2.07 -3.54 -7.31
C PRO A 148 1.57 -3.98 -8.69
N ARG A 149 1.96 -5.19 -9.11
CA ARG A 149 1.62 -5.74 -10.42
C ARG A 149 0.17 -6.21 -10.47
N PHE A 150 -0.32 -6.83 -9.40
CA PHE A 150 -1.72 -7.21 -9.24
C PHE A 150 -2.40 -6.21 -8.30
N THR A 151 -2.29 -6.49 -7.02
CA THR A 151 -2.70 -5.65 -5.90
C THR A 151 -1.62 -5.80 -4.84
N GLU A 152 -1.57 -4.88 -3.90
CA GLU A 152 -0.54 -4.86 -2.89
C GLU A 152 -0.57 -6.12 -2.02
N ASN A 153 -1.76 -6.62 -1.68
CA ASN A 153 -1.92 -7.86 -0.91
C ASN A 153 -1.55 -9.12 -1.72
N HIS A 154 -1.98 -9.24 -2.98
CA HIS A 154 -1.67 -10.40 -3.82
C HIS A 154 -0.15 -10.55 -4.03
N ASP A 155 0.55 -9.44 -4.32
CA ASP A 155 2.01 -9.46 -4.50
C ASP A 155 2.73 -9.95 -3.24
N LEU A 156 2.34 -9.45 -2.06
CA LEU A 156 2.97 -9.85 -0.80
C LEU A 156 2.59 -11.29 -0.40
N MET A 157 1.37 -11.75 -0.65
CA MET A 157 0.96 -13.15 -0.42
C MET A 157 1.79 -14.10 -1.28
N HIS A 158 1.95 -13.80 -2.57
CA HIS A 158 2.77 -14.61 -3.47
C HIS A 158 4.23 -14.72 -3.01
N LEU A 159 4.84 -13.59 -2.63
CA LEU A 159 6.19 -13.59 -2.09
C LEU A 159 6.25 -14.37 -0.76
N THR A 160 5.27 -14.23 0.12
CA THR A 160 5.27 -14.94 1.40
C THR A 160 5.15 -16.45 1.20
N ILE A 161 4.17 -16.92 0.42
CA ILE A 161 3.97 -18.35 0.16
C ILE A 161 5.18 -18.92 -0.60
N GLY A 162 5.73 -18.16 -1.55
CA GLY A 162 6.93 -18.54 -2.30
C GLY A 162 8.14 -18.79 -1.39
N LEU A 163 8.36 -17.96 -0.37
CA LEU A 163 9.46 -18.14 0.60
C LEU A 163 9.38 -19.52 1.28
N PHE A 164 8.22 -19.86 1.82
CA PHE A 164 8.03 -21.13 2.51
C PHE A 164 8.00 -22.32 1.55
N SER A 165 7.56 -22.12 0.32
CA SER A 165 7.65 -23.12 -0.74
C SER A 165 9.09 -23.50 -1.07
N GLU A 166 9.95 -22.49 -1.30
CA GLU A 166 11.38 -22.69 -1.55
C GLU A 166 12.09 -23.31 -0.33
N HIS A 167 11.71 -22.89 0.88
CA HIS A 167 12.23 -23.48 2.11
C HIS A 167 11.89 -24.99 2.20
N LEU A 168 10.64 -25.37 1.91
CA LEU A 168 10.21 -26.78 1.89
C LEU A 168 10.86 -27.60 0.76
N ARG A 169 11.37 -26.93 -0.30
CA ARG A 169 12.14 -27.56 -1.38
C ARG A 169 13.64 -27.64 -1.08
N GLY A 170 14.11 -27.04 0.01
CA GLY A 170 15.53 -26.94 0.32
C GLY A 170 16.31 -26.01 -0.62
N GLN A 171 15.64 -25.05 -1.25
CA GLN A 171 16.25 -24.10 -2.19
C GLN A 171 16.83 -22.89 -1.46
N PRO A 172 17.85 -22.21 -2.02
CA PRO A 172 18.40 -20.97 -1.45
C PRO A 172 17.33 -19.88 -1.33
N LEU A 173 17.32 -19.17 -0.20
CA LEU A 173 16.27 -18.20 0.11
C LEU A 173 16.69 -16.73 -0.10
N ASP A 174 17.97 -16.42 -0.22
CA ASP A 174 18.50 -15.05 -0.17
C ASP A 174 17.86 -14.11 -1.20
N ALA A 175 17.72 -14.55 -2.45
CA ALA A 175 17.07 -13.78 -3.49
C ALA A 175 15.62 -13.47 -3.14
N HIS A 176 14.89 -14.44 -2.59
CA HIS A 176 13.48 -14.29 -2.24
C HIS A 176 13.28 -13.43 -0.98
N LEU A 177 14.19 -13.55 -0.01
CA LEU A 177 14.25 -12.68 1.17
C LEU A 177 14.50 -11.23 0.78
N ASN A 178 15.41 -10.98 -0.19
CA ASN A 178 15.68 -9.65 -0.71
C ASN A 178 14.45 -9.00 -1.35
N GLU A 179 13.65 -9.75 -2.10
CA GLU A 179 12.40 -9.25 -2.68
C GLU A 179 11.35 -8.93 -1.61
N LEU A 180 11.22 -9.78 -0.58
CA LEU A 180 10.35 -9.49 0.56
C LEU A 180 10.80 -8.23 1.32
N LYS A 181 12.10 -8.12 1.63
CA LYS A 181 12.68 -6.94 2.28
C LYS A 181 12.43 -5.67 1.47
N ARG A 182 12.63 -5.72 0.14
CA ARG A 182 12.32 -4.62 -0.78
C ARG A 182 10.85 -4.22 -0.73
N SER A 183 9.94 -5.19 -0.83
CA SER A 183 8.49 -4.98 -0.80
C SER A 183 8.05 -4.27 0.49
N LEU A 184 8.58 -4.72 1.64
CA LEU A 184 8.30 -4.10 2.94
C LEU A 184 8.95 -2.71 3.07
N SER A 185 10.19 -2.52 2.63
CA SER A 185 10.91 -1.23 2.70
C SER A 185 10.11 -0.10 2.07
N TRP A 186 9.50 -0.36 0.90
CA TRP A 186 8.71 0.64 0.19
C TRP A 186 7.52 1.18 1.00
N ARG A 187 7.00 0.45 1.99
CA ARG A 187 5.92 0.95 2.86
C ARG A 187 6.38 2.02 3.83
N TYR A 188 7.63 1.95 4.28
CA TYR A 188 8.24 3.02 5.06
C TYR A 188 8.54 4.26 4.22
N GLU A 189 8.87 4.06 2.95
CA GLU A 189 9.23 5.16 2.04
C GLU A 189 7.99 5.83 1.43
N ARG A 190 6.97 5.07 1.08
CA ARG A 190 5.91 5.49 0.14
C ARG A 190 4.49 5.27 0.67
N GLY A 191 4.37 4.63 1.83
CA GLY A 191 3.09 4.21 2.42
C GLY A 191 2.49 2.97 1.75
N PHE A 192 1.28 2.63 2.17
CA PHE A 192 0.49 1.54 1.60
C PHE A 192 -0.18 1.99 0.31
N TYR A 193 -0.09 1.17 -0.74
CA TYR A 193 -0.59 1.51 -2.07
C TYR A 193 -2.11 1.35 -2.19
N GLU A 194 -2.70 0.43 -1.43
CA GLU A 194 -4.15 0.20 -1.40
C GLU A 194 -4.81 0.76 -0.14
N TRP A 195 -4.20 1.83 0.39
CA TRP A 195 -4.77 2.63 1.45
C TRP A 195 -6.20 3.08 1.07
N GLY A 196 -7.16 2.98 1.99
CA GLY A 196 -8.56 3.32 1.71
C GLY A 196 -9.38 2.20 1.03
N SER A 197 -8.83 0.99 0.89
CA SER A 197 -9.64 -0.22 0.71
C SER A 197 -9.59 -1.07 1.98
N HIS A 198 -10.66 -0.98 2.77
CA HIS A 198 -10.85 -1.71 4.03
C HIS A 198 -10.51 -3.22 3.92
N ARG A 199 -10.87 -3.83 2.79
CA ARG A 199 -10.59 -5.23 2.51
C ARG A 199 -9.13 -5.50 2.17
N TYR A 200 -8.52 -4.70 1.29
CA TYR A 200 -7.13 -4.94 0.88
C TYR A 200 -6.13 -4.66 2.00
N GLN A 201 -6.45 -3.71 2.91
CA GLN A 201 -5.67 -3.51 4.14
C GLN A 201 -5.65 -4.77 5.01
N LEU A 202 -6.80 -5.43 5.22
CA LEU A 202 -6.88 -6.70 5.94
C LEU A 202 -6.05 -7.78 5.26
N HIS A 203 -6.27 -7.98 3.96
CA HIS A 203 -5.57 -9.00 3.21
C HIS A 203 -4.05 -8.75 3.16
N TYR A 204 -3.59 -7.50 3.14
CA TYR A 204 -2.18 -7.17 3.23
C TYR A 204 -1.59 -7.52 4.62
N SER A 205 -2.39 -7.37 5.68
CA SER A 205 -1.94 -7.71 7.04
C SER A 205 -1.69 -9.22 7.24
N ASN A 206 -2.42 -10.09 6.54
CA ASN A 206 -2.28 -11.54 6.68
C ASN A 206 -0.85 -12.06 6.41
N PRO A 207 -0.21 -11.77 5.25
CA PRO A 207 1.17 -12.16 5.02
C PRO A 207 2.16 -11.41 5.92
N LEU A 208 1.90 -10.15 6.33
CA LEU A 208 2.74 -9.47 7.33
C LEU A 208 2.78 -10.24 8.66
N LEU A 209 1.62 -10.70 9.13
CA LEU A 209 1.48 -11.45 10.38
C LEU A 209 2.16 -12.83 10.31
N VAL A 210 2.07 -13.50 9.15
CA VAL A 210 2.82 -14.73 8.88
C VAL A 210 4.33 -14.47 8.91
N LEU A 211 4.80 -13.47 8.18
CA LEU A 211 6.23 -13.12 8.12
C LEU A 211 6.76 -12.73 9.50
N ALA A 212 6.04 -11.88 10.24
CA ALA A 212 6.43 -11.43 11.58
C ALA A 212 6.66 -12.59 12.57
N SER A 213 5.91 -13.68 12.41
CA SER A 213 5.93 -14.81 13.35
C SER A 213 6.81 -15.97 12.89
N TYR A 214 6.93 -16.18 11.58
CA TYR A 214 7.45 -17.43 11.02
C TYR A 214 8.54 -17.25 9.96
N ALA A 215 8.81 -16.03 9.47
CA ALA A 215 9.89 -15.88 8.50
C ALA A 215 11.21 -16.37 9.09
N PRO A 216 12.08 -17.07 8.33
CA PRO A 216 13.35 -17.59 8.84
C PRO A 216 14.34 -16.48 9.20
N ASP A 217 14.29 -15.35 8.49
CA ASP A 217 15.15 -14.17 8.67
C ASP A 217 14.59 -13.23 9.77
N GLU A 218 15.42 -12.91 10.77
CA GLU A 218 15.01 -12.11 11.93
C GLU A 218 14.69 -10.66 11.56
N ASP A 219 15.45 -10.08 10.65
CA ASP A 219 15.25 -8.72 10.17
C ASP A 219 13.90 -8.56 9.47
N LEU A 220 13.52 -9.54 8.66
CA LEU A 220 12.24 -9.61 7.99
C LEU A 220 11.09 -9.79 8.99
N ARG A 221 11.27 -10.65 10.02
CA ARG A 221 10.29 -10.79 11.12
C ARG A 221 10.05 -9.43 11.80
N ARG A 222 11.12 -8.76 12.21
CA ARG A 222 11.08 -7.44 12.86
C ARG A 222 10.44 -6.39 11.96
N GLY A 223 10.86 -6.30 10.71
CA GLY A 223 10.32 -5.32 9.76
C GLY A 223 8.83 -5.52 9.47
N ALA A 224 8.36 -6.77 9.38
CA ALA A 224 6.94 -7.09 9.22
C ALA A 224 6.12 -6.75 10.47
N ALA A 225 6.62 -7.06 11.68
CA ALA A 225 5.97 -6.70 12.94
C ALA A 225 5.86 -5.17 13.12
N ASN A 226 6.93 -4.46 12.77
CA ASN A 226 6.97 -3.00 12.78
C ASN A 226 5.97 -2.39 11.80
N LEU A 227 5.90 -2.89 10.56
CA LEU A 227 4.91 -2.43 9.58
C LEU A 227 3.47 -2.71 10.01
N PHE A 228 3.21 -3.85 10.63
CA PHE A 228 1.89 -4.13 11.20
C PHE A 228 1.53 -3.11 12.30
N SER A 229 2.50 -2.72 13.13
CA SER A 229 2.32 -1.67 14.14
C SER A 229 2.10 -0.29 13.51
N VAL A 230 2.80 0.04 12.42
CA VAL A 230 2.57 1.27 11.63
C VAL A 230 1.17 1.29 11.03
N LEU A 231 0.70 0.17 10.45
CA LEU A 231 -0.66 0.05 9.91
C LEU A 231 -1.72 0.29 10.99
N LEU A 232 -1.52 -0.26 12.19
CA LEU A 232 -2.39 -0.02 13.34
C LEU A 232 -2.31 1.43 13.85
N ALA A 233 -1.14 2.06 13.81
CA ALA A 233 -0.97 3.46 14.16
C ALA A 233 -1.72 4.39 13.19
N GLU A 234 -1.56 4.19 11.88
CA GLU A 234 -2.32 4.90 10.85
C GLU A 234 -3.82 4.77 11.14
N ARG A 235 -4.26 3.56 11.45
CA ARG A 235 -5.66 3.29 11.77
C ARG A 235 -6.11 4.04 13.02
N ALA A 236 -5.31 4.05 14.08
CA ALA A 236 -5.62 4.80 15.30
C ALA A 236 -5.77 6.29 15.00
N VAL A 237 -4.80 6.91 14.31
CA VAL A 237 -4.83 8.35 14.07
C VAL A 237 -6.01 8.75 13.15
N MET A 238 -6.26 8.01 12.07
CA MET A 238 -7.29 8.34 11.09
C MET A 238 -8.72 7.95 11.50
N SER A 239 -8.92 7.06 12.47
CA SER A 239 -10.25 6.58 12.88
C SER A 239 -10.83 7.35 14.06
N VAL A 240 -12.15 7.23 14.24
CA VAL A 240 -12.87 7.67 15.44
C VAL A 240 -13.65 6.48 15.98
N GLY A 241 -13.47 6.16 17.26
CA GLY A 241 -14.08 4.97 17.88
C GLY A 241 -13.65 3.64 17.25
N GLY A 242 -12.52 3.59 16.53
CA GLY A 242 -12.04 2.41 15.79
C GLY A 242 -12.57 2.29 14.35
N TYR A 243 -13.54 3.12 13.97
CA TYR A 243 -14.15 3.14 12.64
C TYR A 243 -13.45 4.17 11.74
N LEU A 244 -13.05 3.75 10.54
CA LEU A 244 -12.41 4.63 9.56
C LEU A 244 -13.47 5.23 8.65
N GLY A 245 -13.72 6.53 8.80
CA GLY A 245 -14.80 7.23 8.12
C GLY A 245 -14.42 7.97 6.84
N GLY A 246 -13.16 7.93 6.42
CA GLY A 246 -12.66 8.78 5.35
C GLY A 246 -12.83 8.24 3.93
N PRO A 247 -12.09 8.81 2.95
CA PRO A 247 -12.25 8.46 1.54
C PRO A 247 -11.93 6.98 1.28
N GLY A 248 -12.60 6.41 0.28
CA GLY A 248 -12.42 5.01 -0.10
C GLY A 248 -12.29 4.87 -1.61
N MET A 249 -11.15 4.35 -2.08
CA MET A 249 -10.81 4.28 -3.51
C MET A 249 -11.49 3.15 -4.26
N ARG A 250 -11.72 2.03 -3.56
CA ARG A 250 -12.26 0.80 -4.15
C ARG A 250 -13.40 0.28 -3.29
N SER A 251 -14.58 0.85 -3.51
CA SER A 251 -15.84 0.33 -3.00
C SER A 251 -16.54 -0.45 -4.11
N TYR A 252 -16.68 -1.76 -3.96
CA TYR A 252 -17.22 -2.61 -5.01
C TYR A 252 -18.75 -2.59 -5.02
N GLY A 253 -19.38 -2.32 -6.17
CA GLY A 253 -20.85 -2.35 -6.23
C GLY A 253 -21.39 -2.12 -7.63
N ARG A 254 -21.91 -3.18 -8.28
CA ARG A 254 -22.53 -3.01 -9.60
C ARG A 254 -23.86 -3.70 -9.89
N GLN A 255 -24.36 -4.68 -9.13
CA GLN A 255 -25.60 -5.36 -9.57
C GLN A 255 -26.66 -5.77 -8.53
N ARG A 256 -26.45 -5.70 -7.20
CA ARG A 256 -27.42 -6.28 -6.24
C ARG A 256 -27.47 -5.61 -4.85
N GLY A 257 -27.80 -4.32 -4.74
CA GLY A 257 -28.20 -3.69 -3.46
C GLY A 257 -27.27 -3.95 -2.26
N CYS A 258 -25.97 -3.68 -2.41
CA CYS A 258 -24.98 -3.91 -1.34
C CYS A 258 -24.66 -2.63 -0.57
N ASP A 259 -25.70 -1.94 -0.08
CA ASP A 259 -25.58 -0.73 0.76
C ASP A 259 -24.75 -0.99 2.04
N TYR A 260 -24.55 -2.25 2.44
CA TYR A 260 -23.72 -2.59 3.59
C TYR A 260 -22.21 -2.42 3.37
N LEU A 261 -21.69 -2.38 2.14
CA LEU A 261 -20.29 -1.97 1.90
C LEU A 261 -20.07 -0.50 2.28
N ASP A 262 -21.16 0.22 2.50
CA ASP A 262 -21.20 1.58 2.98
C ASP A 262 -21.48 1.69 4.49
N ASN A 263 -21.61 0.55 5.16
CA ASN A 263 -21.78 0.47 6.60
C ASN A 263 -20.44 0.13 7.25
N ASN A 264 -19.84 1.11 7.95
CA ASN A 264 -18.52 0.93 8.55
C ASN A 264 -18.47 -0.08 9.70
N ARG A 265 -19.63 -0.59 10.17
CA ARG A 265 -19.68 -1.77 11.06
C ARG A 265 -19.12 -3.03 10.40
N TYR A 266 -19.14 -3.09 9.07
CA TYR A 266 -18.64 -4.21 8.26
C TYR A 266 -17.32 -3.89 7.55
N ASP A 267 -16.61 -2.83 7.95
CA ASP A 267 -15.23 -2.65 7.54
C ASP A 267 -14.42 -3.90 7.94
N SER A 268 -13.86 -4.57 6.94
CA SER A 268 -13.21 -5.87 7.11
C SER A 268 -11.97 -5.82 8.02
N PHE A 269 -11.37 -4.64 8.23
CA PHE A 269 -10.23 -4.46 9.13
C PHE A 269 -10.64 -4.22 10.59
N VAL A 270 -11.91 -3.87 10.85
CA VAL A 270 -12.42 -3.58 12.21
C VAL A 270 -12.20 -4.72 13.21
N PRO A 271 -12.43 -6.01 12.87
CA PRO A 271 -12.11 -7.10 13.79
C PRO A 271 -10.63 -7.12 14.21
N THR A 272 -9.69 -6.82 13.31
CA THR A 272 -8.26 -6.69 13.62
C THR A 272 -8.00 -5.53 14.59
N VAL A 273 -8.67 -4.39 14.38
CA VAL A 273 -8.60 -3.22 15.28
C VAL A 273 -9.13 -3.58 16.67
N TRP A 274 -10.28 -4.23 16.77
CA TRP A 274 -10.86 -4.64 18.04
C TRP A 274 -9.97 -5.64 18.79
N LEU A 275 -9.39 -6.63 18.10
CA LEU A 275 -8.46 -7.56 18.71
C LEU A 275 -7.18 -6.87 19.21
N ALA A 276 -6.71 -5.82 18.54
CA ALA A 276 -5.52 -5.07 18.92
C ALA A 276 -5.79 -4.05 20.05
N PHE A 277 -6.92 -3.34 19.98
CA PHE A 277 -7.17 -2.13 20.75
C PHE A 277 -8.42 -2.17 21.64
N GLY A 278 -9.36 -3.08 21.38
CA GLY A 278 -10.65 -3.12 22.07
C GLY A 278 -11.65 -2.05 21.62
N VAL A 279 -11.36 -1.30 20.55
CA VAL A 279 -12.25 -0.29 19.94
C VAL A 279 -12.77 -0.75 18.59
N GLY A 280 -13.86 -0.14 18.11
CA GLY A 280 -14.51 -0.51 16.86
C GLY A 280 -15.12 -1.90 16.96
N GLN A 281 -16.24 -2.04 17.67
CA GLN A 281 -16.83 -3.36 17.88
C GLN A 281 -17.31 -3.94 16.54
N PRO A 282 -16.77 -5.09 16.09
CA PRO A 282 -17.24 -5.75 14.88
C PRO A 282 -18.66 -6.30 15.08
N ARG A 283 -19.45 -6.28 14.01
CA ARG A 283 -20.78 -6.92 14.01
C ARG A 283 -20.69 -8.32 13.46
N PHE A 284 -20.69 -9.25 14.41
CA PHE A 284 -20.60 -10.69 14.19
C PHE A 284 -21.94 -11.38 13.90
N ASP A 285 -23.06 -10.65 14.00
CA ASP A 285 -24.39 -11.20 13.79
C ASP A 285 -24.76 -11.18 12.28
N PHE A 286 -24.87 -12.36 11.69
CA PHE A 286 -25.27 -12.56 10.30
C PHE A 286 -26.78 -12.71 10.10
N ALA A 287 -27.55 -12.80 11.19
CA ALA A 287 -28.99 -13.01 11.19
C ALA A 287 -29.78 -11.71 11.41
N GLN A 288 -29.24 -10.73 12.13
CA GLN A 288 -29.86 -9.42 12.42
C GLN A 288 -29.21 -8.27 11.64
N SER A 289 -29.11 -8.42 10.33
CA SER A 289 -28.91 -7.26 9.46
C SER A 289 -30.27 -6.87 8.89
N ASP A 290 -30.97 -5.98 9.59
CA ASP A 290 -32.41 -5.68 9.44
C ASP A 290 -32.92 -5.33 8.03
N ASP A 291 -32.09 -5.33 6.98
CA ASP A 291 -32.49 -5.12 5.58
C ASP A 291 -31.59 -5.87 4.56
N LEU A 292 -30.74 -6.81 5.00
CA LEU A 292 -29.76 -7.46 4.10
C LEU A 292 -30.06 -8.95 3.88
N LEU A 293 -29.93 -9.41 2.64
CA LEU A 293 -29.98 -10.82 2.30
C LEU A 293 -28.94 -11.63 3.13
N PRO A 294 -29.21 -12.90 3.45
CA PRO A 294 -28.22 -13.79 4.08
C PRO A 294 -26.90 -13.78 3.31
N ALA A 295 -25.78 -13.89 4.03
CA ALA A 295 -24.46 -13.93 3.40
C ALA A 295 -24.40 -15.10 2.41
N GLY A 296 -24.06 -14.79 1.15
CA GLY A 296 -23.98 -15.80 0.09
C GLY A 296 -22.88 -16.84 0.34
N ASP A 297 -22.89 -17.92 -0.43
CA ASP A 297 -21.90 -19.00 -0.38
C ASP A 297 -20.64 -18.75 -1.24
N GLY A 298 -20.59 -17.58 -1.90
CA GLY A 298 -19.53 -17.17 -2.82
C GLY A 298 -18.31 -16.66 -2.08
N TYR A 299 -17.32 -17.52 -1.91
CA TYR A 299 -16.00 -17.17 -1.39
C TYR A 299 -15.17 -16.30 -2.36
N GLY A 300 -14.24 -15.51 -1.81
CA GLY A 300 -13.07 -14.94 -2.52
C GLY A 300 -13.33 -13.80 -3.51
N ASN A 301 -14.51 -13.70 -4.12
CA ASN A 301 -14.80 -12.70 -5.15
C ASN A 301 -15.22 -11.33 -4.59
N GLY A 302 -15.04 -11.10 -3.29
CA GLY A 302 -15.21 -9.79 -2.70
C GLY A 302 -16.65 -9.28 -2.68
N ARG A 303 -17.64 -10.19 -2.65
CA ARG A 303 -19.05 -9.84 -2.74
C ARG A 303 -19.76 -9.68 -1.40
N ASP A 304 -19.18 -10.09 -0.27
CA ASP A 304 -19.78 -9.89 1.07
C ASP A 304 -18.70 -9.70 2.17
N PRO A 305 -18.47 -8.48 2.69
CA PRO A 305 -17.49 -8.15 3.73
C PRO A 305 -17.85 -8.74 5.10
N ARG A 306 -19.09 -9.18 5.34
CA ARG A 306 -19.43 -9.95 6.54
C ARG A 306 -18.63 -11.26 6.58
N LEU A 307 -18.39 -11.86 5.40
CA LEU A 307 -17.59 -13.08 5.26
C LEU A 307 -16.10 -12.87 5.51
N ASN A 308 -15.61 -11.63 5.51
CA ASN A 308 -14.19 -11.32 5.71
C ASN A 308 -13.82 -11.08 7.18
N GLN A 309 -14.81 -11.01 8.07
CA GLN A 309 -14.54 -10.82 9.50
C GLN A 309 -13.81 -12.01 10.12
N ASP A 310 -13.83 -13.17 9.45
CA ASP A 310 -13.11 -14.37 9.82
C ASP A 310 -11.59 -14.21 9.68
N GLU A 311 -11.10 -13.30 8.85
CA GLU A 311 -9.65 -13.20 8.58
C GLU A 311 -8.84 -12.61 9.72
N ALA A 312 -9.48 -11.89 10.65
CA ALA A 312 -8.82 -11.48 11.88
C ALA A 312 -8.33 -12.68 12.73
N MET A 313 -8.75 -13.91 12.38
CA MET A 313 -8.13 -15.17 12.81
C MET A 313 -6.61 -15.18 12.69
N PHE A 314 -6.00 -14.51 11.69
CA PHE A 314 -4.54 -14.40 11.60
C PHE A 314 -3.95 -13.74 12.85
N LEU A 315 -4.50 -12.61 13.30
CA LEU A 315 -4.04 -11.93 14.52
C LEU A 315 -4.49 -12.68 15.79
N ALA A 316 -5.72 -13.19 15.80
CA ALA A 316 -6.30 -13.88 16.96
C ALA A 316 -5.49 -15.10 17.41
N THR A 317 -4.81 -15.74 16.47
CA THR A 317 -4.05 -16.98 16.67
C THR A 317 -2.54 -16.78 16.81
N LEU A 318 -2.08 -15.54 16.89
CA LEU A 318 -0.67 -15.23 17.08
C LEU A 318 -0.39 -14.75 18.50
N ARG A 319 0.87 -14.90 18.92
CA ARG A 319 1.42 -14.26 20.13
C ARG A 319 1.90 -12.83 19.88
N LEU A 320 1.93 -12.39 18.62
CA LEU A 320 2.34 -11.04 18.26
C LEU A 320 1.42 -10.03 18.95
N LEU A 321 2.03 -9.10 19.68
CA LEU A 321 1.37 -7.97 20.30
C LEU A 321 1.69 -6.70 19.49
N PRO A 322 0.73 -5.76 19.35
CA PRO A 322 1.03 -4.47 18.77
C PRO A 322 2.10 -3.73 19.59
N HIS A 323 2.89 -2.86 18.96
CA HIS A 323 3.93 -2.12 19.67
C HIS A 323 3.35 -1.33 20.87
N PRO A 324 4.00 -1.32 22.06
CA PRO A 324 3.50 -0.64 23.26
C PRO A 324 3.22 0.86 23.13
N ILE A 325 3.75 1.53 22.10
CA ILE A 325 3.46 2.94 21.79
C ILE A 325 2.00 3.17 21.38
N LEU A 326 1.33 2.12 20.89
CA LEU A 326 -0.01 2.25 20.31
C LEU A 326 -1.11 2.44 21.36
N ARG A 327 -0.94 1.93 22.58
CA ARG A 327 -1.89 2.15 23.68
C ARG A 327 -1.99 3.64 24.07
N PRO A 328 -0.89 4.33 24.45
CA PRO A 328 -0.96 5.75 24.75
C PRO A 328 -1.35 6.59 23.52
N LEU A 329 -0.96 6.19 22.30
CA LEU A 329 -1.41 6.85 21.08
C LEU A 329 -2.95 6.82 20.97
N LEU A 330 -3.56 5.66 21.18
CA LEU A 330 -5.01 5.49 21.13
C LEU A 330 -5.72 6.31 22.21
N ASP A 331 -5.19 6.33 23.43
CA ASP A 331 -5.75 7.11 24.54
C ASP A 331 -5.71 8.62 24.26
N GLU A 332 -4.61 9.13 23.70
CA GLU A 332 -4.47 10.53 23.31
C GLU A 332 -5.37 10.90 22.14
N VAL A 333 -5.44 10.01 21.13
CA VAL A 333 -6.35 10.13 20.00
C VAL A 333 -7.81 10.25 20.45
N ALA A 334 -8.23 9.44 21.43
CA ALA A 334 -9.61 9.39 21.88
C ALA A 334 -10.04 10.61 22.73
N ARG A 335 -9.08 11.29 23.40
CA ARG A 335 -9.36 12.39 24.34
C ARG A 335 -9.24 13.78 23.72
N ARG A 336 -8.67 13.90 22.52
CA ARG A 336 -8.43 15.20 21.89
C ARG A 336 -9.72 15.87 21.44
N PRO A 337 -9.83 17.21 21.54
CA PRO A 337 -10.97 17.93 20.98
C PRO A 337 -10.95 17.92 19.44
N GLU A 338 -9.76 17.97 18.84
CA GLU A 338 -9.58 17.90 17.40
C GLU A 338 -8.28 17.18 17.03
N MET A 339 -8.26 16.61 15.83
CA MET A 339 -7.05 16.21 15.15
C MET A 339 -7.17 16.40 13.66
N ILE A 340 -6.09 16.93 13.12
CA ILE A 340 -5.83 16.99 11.70
C ILE A 340 -4.74 15.98 11.37
N TYR A 341 -4.99 15.18 10.34
CA TYR A 341 -3.99 14.34 9.71
C TYR A 341 -3.94 14.65 8.23
N THR A 342 -2.73 14.80 7.71
CA THR A 342 -2.50 14.88 6.27
C THR A 342 -1.40 13.91 5.86
N GLY A 343 -1.42 13.49 4.60
CA GLY A 343 -0.34 12.64 4.11
C GLY A 343 -0.45 12.38 2.62
N ARG A 344 0.70 12.42 1.95
CA ARG A 344 0.82 11.97 0.57
C ARG A 344 0.63 10.46 0.51
N ARG A 345 0.02 10.00 -0.56
CA ARG A 345 -0.03 8.60 -0.93
C ARG A 345 0.22 8.41 -2.41
N ALA A 346 0.83 7.28 -2.75
CA ALA A 346 0.70 6.67 -4.06
C ALA A 346 -0.53 5.76 -4.03
N ALA A 347 -1.42 5.87 -5.02
CA ALA A 347 -2.56 4.97 -5.13
C ALA A 347 -2.82 4.59 -6.59
N ALA A 348 -3.23 3.35 -6.82
CA ALA A 348 -3.78 2.94 -8.11
C ALA A 348 -5.23 3.37 -8.26
N GLY A 349 -5.50 4.08 -9.35
CA GLY A 349 -6.68 3.75 -10.14
C GLY A 349 -6.54 2.36 -10.64
N HIS A 350 -7.64 1.63 -10.70
CA HIS A 350 -7.66 0.22 -11.03
C HIS A 350 -6.54 -0.18 -12.02
N PRO A 351 -5.66 -1.14 -11.70
CA PRO A 351 -4.37 -1.35 -12.37
C PRO A 351 -4.47 -1.79 -13.84
N PHE A 352 -5.68 -1.86 -14.39
CA PHE A 352 -5.95 -2.50 -15.66
C PHE A 352 -6.27 -1.57 -16.82
N GLN A 353 -6.52 -0.27 -16.62
CA GLN A 353 -7.07 0.56 -17.71
C GLN A 353 -6.67 2.04 -17.68
N ASN A 354 -5.43 2.40 -17.99
CA ASN A 354 -5.02 3.74 -18.52
C ASN A 354 -3.99 4.54 -17.71
N ALA A 355 -2.89 3.90 -17.32
CA ALA A 355 -1.59 4.52 -17.50
C ALA A 355 -0.70 3.52 -18.22
N PRO A 356 0.11 3.91 -19.23
CA PRO A 356 1.22 3.07 -19.66
C PRO A 356 2.01 2.69 -18.41
N ALA A 357 2.41 1.43 -18.30
CA ALA A 357 3.06 0.86 -17.12
C ALA A 357 4.36 1.58 -16.68
N GLY A 358 4.84 2.55 -17.45
CA GLY A 358 5.93 3.46 -17.07
C GLY A 358 5.51 4.73 -16.34
N ASN A 359 4.23 4.93 -16.00
CA ASN A 359 3.78 6.22 -15.45
C ASN A 359 2.72 6.17 -14.33
N PRO A 360 3.04 5.61 -13.14
CA PRO A 360 2.15 5.63 -11.98
C PRO A 360 2.20 6.99 -11.28
N ARG A 361 1.71 8.04 -11.94
CA ARG A 361 1.76 9.41 -11.41
C ARG A 361 0.62 9.76 -10.46
N SER A 362 -0.27 8.84 -10.09
CA SER A 362 -1.39 9.14 -9.18
C SER A 362 -0.88 9.46 -7.77
N GLN A 363 -0.51 10.73 -7.56
CA GLN A 363 -0.13 11.31 -6.29
C GLN A 363 -1.33 12.01 -5.68
N GLN A 364 -1.60 11.67 -4.43
CA GLN A 364 -2.80 12.08 -3.72
C GLN A 364 -2.44 12.56 -2.33
N VAL A 365 -3.25 13.46 -1.81
CA VAL A 365 -3.16 13.91 -0.43
C VAL A 365 -4.41 13.50 0.30
N LEU A 366 -4.21 12.70 1.34
CA LEU A 366 -5.20 12.42 2.35
C LEU A 366 -5.36 13.59 3.30
N TYR A 367 -6.60 13.86 3.67
CA TYR A 367 -6.93 14.79 4.74
C TYR A 367 -7.95 14.13 5.67
N TYR A 368 -7.73 14.24 6.99
CA TYR A 368 -8.70 13.85 8.01
C TYR A 368 -8.80 14.96 9.05
N TYR A 369 -10.02 15.29 9.43
CA TYR A 369 -10.37 16.08 10.59
C TYR A 369 -11.26 15.23 11.49
N ASN A 370 -10.76 14.94 12.69
CA ASN A 370 -11.40 14.04 13.64
C ASN A 370 -11.64 14.75 14.97
N THR A 371 -12.87 14.65 15.46
CA THR A 371 -13.19 14.85 16.88
C THR A 371 -13.53 13.48 17.50
N PRO A 372 -13.78 13.37 18.81
CA PRO A 372 -14.26 12.12 19.41
C PRO A 372 -15.62 11.64 18.87
N HIS A 373 -16.37 12.51 18.18
CA HIS A 373 -17.76 12.28 17.81
C HIS A 373 -18.06 12.43 16.32
N VAL A 374 -17.10 12.90 15.51
CA VAL A 374 -17.25 12.97 14.05
C VAL A 374 -15.89 12.83 13.37
N SER A 375 -15.87 12.15 12.23
CA SER A 375 -14.72 12.08 11.34
C SER A 375 -15.10 12.65 9.98
N LEU A 376 -14.34 13.61 9.49
CA LEU A 376 -14.41 14.12 8.11
C LEU A 376 -13.09 13.80 7.41
N GLY A 377 -13.14 12.94 6.41
CA GLY A 377 -11.97 12.63 5.59
C GLY A 377 -12.19 12.97 4.13
N SER A 378 -11.15 13.47 3.46
CA SER A 378 -11.12 13.71 2.02
C SER A 378 -9.83 13.23 1.37
N LEU A 379 -9.90 13.17 0.05
CA LEU A 379 -8.83 12.79 -0.84
C LEU A 379 -8.68 13.84 -1.92
N GLN A 380 -7.57 14.58 -1.92
CA GLN A 380 -7.27 15.53 -2.99
C GLN A 380 -6.29 14.91 -4.00
N TYR A 381 -6.60 15.04 -5.28
CA TYR A 381 -5.69 14.67 -6.36
C TYR A 381 -4.77 15.84 -6.70
N LEU A 382 -3.50 15.55 -7.01
CA LEU A 382 -2.55 16.59 -7.39
C LEU A 382 -2.63 16.92 -8.89
N PRO A 383 -2.50 18.19 -9.31
CA PRO A 383 -2.65 18.59 -10.72
C PRO A 383 -1.68 17.92 -11.71
N HIS A 384 -0.50 17.51 -11.24
CA HIS A 384 0.52 16.82 -12.05
C HIS A 384 0.39 15.29 -11.99
N ALA A 385 -0.60 14.80 -11.25
CA ALA A 385 -0.82 13.38 -11.10
C ALA A 385 -1.49 12.81 -12.36
N GLY A 386 -1.01 11.65 -12.80
CA GLY A 386 -1.70 10.89 -13.84
C GLY A 386 -3.12 10.57 -13.37
N LYS A 387 -4.12 10.86 -14.21
CA LYS A 387 -5.52 10.67 -13.85
C LYS A 387 -5.84 9.21 -13.56
N MET A 388 -6.64 9.00 -12.53
CA MET A 388 -6.96 7.67 -12.03
C MET A 388 -8.12 7.06 -12.83
N SER A 389 -7.90 5.88 -13.42
CA SER A 389 -8.97 5.08 -14.02
C SER A 389 -9.86 4.46 -12.94
N VAL A 390 -11.11 4.90 -12.92
CA VAL A 390 -12.15 4.32 -12.06
C VAL A 390 -12.77 3.15 -12.82
N SER A 391 -12.60 1.93 -12.32
CA SER A 391 -13.26 0.80 -12.96
C SER A 391 -14.74 0.89 -12.72
N SER A 392 -15.49 0.35 -13.68
CA SER A 392 -16.93 0.16 -13.61
C SER A 392 -17.35 -0.49 -12.25
N ASN A 393 -16.51 -1.37 -11.70
CA ASN A 393 -16.76 -2.09 -10.46
C ASN A 393 -16.32 -1.33 -9.19
N SER A 394 -15.66 -0.19 -9.28
CA SER A 394 -15.23 0.63 -8.15
C SER A 394 -16.01 1.95 -8.12
N ARG A 395 -16.64 2.27 -6.98
CA ARG A 395 -17.27 3.57 -6.72
C ARG A 395 -16.41 4.35 -5.71
N PRO A 396 -15.43 5.14 -6.17
CA PRO A 396 -14.58 5.91 -5.27
C PRO A 396 -15.41 6.92 -4.49
N ARG A 397 -15.00 7.16 -3.24
CA ARG A 397 -15.55 8.14 -2.31
C ARG A 397 -14.44 9.15 -2.06
N PHE A 398 -14.63 10.38 -2.56
CA PHE A 398 -13.60 11.42 -2.48
C PHE A 398 -13.60 12.14 -1.14
N MET A 399 -14.75 12.15 -0.48
CA MET A 399 -14.93 12.64 0.88
C MET A 399 -16.01 11.81 1.59
N SER A 400 -15.89 11.68 2.90
CA SER A 400 -16.89 11.05 3.75
C SER A 400 -16.91 11.65 5.15
N VAL A 401 -18.10 11.77 5.72
CA VAL A 401 -18.39 12.14 7.11
C VAL A 401 -19.00 10.94 7.82
N LEU A 402 -18.36 10.51 8.90
CA LEU A 402 -18.74 9.38 9.73
C LEU A 402 -19.06 9.83 11.15
N PHE A 403 -20.08 9.22 11.74
CA PHE A 403 -20.39 9.33 13.16
C PHE A 403 -20.13 7.99 13.86
N PRO A 404 -19.24 7.92 14.87
CA PRO A 404 -18.87 6.67 15.54
C PRO A 404 -20.02 6.07 16.38
N GLU A 405 -21.02 6.87 16.76
CA GLU A 405 -22.18 6.42 17.52
C GLU A 405 -23.15 5.58 16.67
N ARG A 406 -23.25 5.90 15.37
CA ARG A 406 -23.97 5.14 14.35
C ARG A 406 -23.07 4.99 13.12
N PRO A 407 -22.06 4.12 13.15
CA PRO A 407 -21.04 4.03 12.09
C PRO A 407 -21.59 3.52 10.74
N GLU A 408 -22.83 3.02 10.71
CA GLU A 408 -23.61 2.79 9.51
C GLU A 408 -24.12 4.06 8.83
N GLN A 409 -24.32 5.15 9.59
CA GLN A 409 -24.80 6.43 9.10
C GLN A 409 -23.62 7.29 8.62
N VAL A 410 -23.59 7.53 7.32
CA VAL A 410 -22.47 8.17 6.63
C VAL A 410 -23.00 9.14 5.59
N LEU A 411 -22.37 10.31 5.49
CA LEU A 411 -22.60 11.30 4.45
C LEU A 411 -21.37 11.40 3.54
N ARG A 412 -21.55 11.48 2.22
CA ARG A 412 -20.42 11.44 1.27
C ARG A 412 -20.79 11.90 -0.12
N THR A 413 -19.77 12.29 -0.89
CA THR A 413 -19.89 12.50 -2.33
C THR A 413 -19.40 11.28 -3.11
N ARG A 414 -20.05 11.03 -4.25
CA ARG A 414 -19.73 9.94 -5.19
C ARG A 414 -19.92 10.40 -6.64
N LEU A 415 -19.32 9.67 -7.57
CA LEU A 415 -19.69 9.81 -8.99
C LEU A 415 -21.16 9.41 -9.20
N SER A 416 -21.85 10.15 -10.04
CA SER A 416 -23.20 9.84 -10.51
C SER A 416 -23.20 8.61 -11.43
N GLU A 417 -24.36 7.98 -11.60
CA GLU A 417 -24.52 6.84 -12.52
C GLU A 417 -24.24 7.24 -13.98
N ALA A 418 -24.57 8.48 -14.36
CA ALA A 418 -24.31 9.00 -15.70
C ALA A 418 -22.79 9.10 -15.95
N GLU A 419 -22.05 9.66 -14.99
CA GLU A 419 -20.59 9.70 -15.03
C GLU A 419 -20.02 8.27 -15.13
N LEU A 420 -20.45 7.35 -14.25
CA LEU A 420 -19.97 5.96 -14.26
C LEU A 420 -20.25 5.20 -15.57
N ARG A 421 -21.32 5.56 -16.31
CA ARG A 421 -21.67 4.98 -17.61
C ARG A 421 -20.87 5.58 -18.76
N ALA A 422 -20.55 6.86 -18.69
CA ALA A 422 -19.81 7.56 -19.74
C ALA A 422 -18.35 7.06 -19.86
N GLY A 423 -17.80 6.46 -18.80
CA GLY A 423 -16.55 5.70 -18.83
C GLY A 423 -15.29 6.57 -18.68
N VAL A 424 -14.14 5.90 -18.57
CA VAL A 424 -12.85 6.45 -18.08
C VAL A 424 -12.30 7.65 -18.84
N ASN A 425 -12.70 7.84 -20.10
CA ASN A 425 -12.19 8.91 -20.98
C ASN A 425 -13.15 10.10 -21.12
N SER A 426 -14.30 10.08 -20.44
CA SER A 426 -15.37 11.07 -20.59
C SER A 426 -15.51 12.05 -19.41
N TYR A 427 -14.71 11.88 -18.36
CA TYR A 427 -14.82 12.67 -17.14
C TYR A 427 -14.08 14.02 -17.29
N ASP A 428 -14.81 15.12 -17.16
CA ASP A 428 -14.28 16.29 -16.46
C ASP A 428 -14.18 15.91 -14.99
N TYR A 429 -13.01 15.43 -14.56
CA TYR A 429 -12.81 14.54 -13.41
C TYR A 429 -13.33 15.10 -12.07
N THR A 430 -14.62 14.87 -11.78
CA THR A 430 -15.31 15.21 -10.51
C THR A 430 -14.56 14.71 -9.27
N ALA A 431 -13.81 13.63 -9.42
CA ALA A 431 -12.94 13.07 -8.40
C ALA A 431 -11.76 13.99 -8.00
N ASP A 432 -11.27 14.85 -8.90
CA ASP A 432 -10.24 15.88 -8.59
C ASP A 432 -10.86 17.09 -7.89
N ARG A 433 -12.19 17.21 -7.90
CA ARG A 433 -12.93 18.38 -7.44
C ARG A 433 -13.32 18.25 -5.97
N VAL A 434 -12.31 18.12 -5.12
CA VAL A 434 -12.47 18.16 -3.67
C VAL A 434 -11.29 18.84 -3.01
N VAL A 435 -11.59 19.74 -2.08
CA VAL A 435 -10.61 20.47 -1.27
C VAL A 435 -11.11 20.52 0.16
N GLN A 436 -10.28 20.08 1.10
CA GLN A 436 -10.54 20.16 2.53
C GLN A 436 -9.52 21.09 3.19
N TYR A 437 -10.01 21.89 4.13
CA TYR A 437 -9.21 22.65 5.07
C TYR A 437 -9.79 22.45 6.46
N ARG A 438 -9.08 21.69 7.30
CA ARG A 438 -9.53 21.33 8.65
C ARG A 438 -10.93 20.71 8.63
N GLU A 439 -11.88 21.29 9.36
CA GLU A 439 -13.28 20.85 9.46
C GLU A 439 -14.18 21.26 8.30
N TRP A 440 -13.66 22.03 7.35
CA TRP A 440 -14.40 22.56 6.21
C TRP A 440 -13.96 21.84 4.92
N VAL A 441 -14.92 21.48 4.07
CA VAL A 441 -14.63 20.84 2.78
C VAL A 441 -15.64 21.27 1.72
N ILE A 442 -15.14 21.43 0.49
CA ILE A 442 -15.96 21.54 -0.71
C ILE A 442 -15.68 20.34 -1.61
N ALA A 443 -16.74 19.74 -2.17
CA ALA A 443 -16.64 18.63 -3.09
C ALA A 443 -17.73 18.70 -4.17
N ALA A 444 -17.41 18.24 -5.37
CA ALA A 444 -18.40 18.00 -6.43
C ALA A 444 -18.89 16.54 -6.43
N GLY A 445 -20.02 16.30 -7.09
CA GLY A 445 -20.57 14.97 -7.37
C GLY A 445 -21.93 14.75 -6.74
N GLY A 446 -22.43 13.51 -6.77
CA GLY A 446 -23.69 13.16 -6.14
C GLY A 446 -23.53 12.99 -4.63
N LEU A 447 -24.37 13.67 -3.84
CA LEU A 447 -24.47 13.47 -2.40
C LEU A 447 -25.25 12.19 -2.06
N SER A 448 -24.79 11.45 -1.06
CA SER A 448 -25.46 10.28 -0.52
C SER A 448 -25.41 10.27 1.01
N ALA A 449 -26.59 10.24 1.63
CA ALA A 449 -26.78 9.95 3.05
C ALA A 449 -27.22 8.48 3.18
N SER A 450 -26.52 7.70 4.00
CA SER A 450 -26.71 6.23 4.08
C SER A 450 -27.43 5.81 5.37
N HIS A 451 -28.16 4.69 5.33
CA HIS A 451 -28.78 4.03 6.49
C HIS A 451 -29.66 4.94 7.36
N GLY A 452 -30.59 5.67 6.74
CA GLY A 452 -31.56 6.51 7.44
C GLY A 452 -30.96 7.77 8.07
N LEU A 453 -29.76 8.18 7.66
CA LEU A 453 -29.21 9.48 8.02
C LEU A 453 -30.07 10.60 7.40
N VAL A 454 -30.69 11.41 8.24
CA VAL A 454 -31.60 12.51 7.86
C VAL A 454 -31.04 13.86 8.29
N SER A 455 -31.25 14.89 7.48
CA SER A 455 -30.98 16.28 7.84
C SER A 455 -32.24 16.95 8.38
N ARG A 456 -32.03 18.11 9.00
CA ARG A 456 -33.07 19.12 9.23
C ARG A 456 -32.56 20.47 8.76
N GLU A 457 -33.42 21.26 8.15
CA GLU A 457 -33.06 22.62 7.73
C GLU A 457 -32.97 23.55 8.96
N VAL A 458 -31.85 24.26 9.09
CA VAL A 458 -31.62 25.28 10.13
C VAL A 458 -30.83 26.43 9.51
N ASP A 459 -31.43 27.62 9.46
CA ASP A 459 -30.79 28.85 8.94
C ASP A 459 -30.11 28.67 7.57
N GLY A 460 -30.77 27.94 6.67
CA GLY A 460 -30.30 27.65 5.31
C GLY A 460 -29.28 26.50 5.19
N TRP A 461 -28.95 25.83 6.29
CA TRP A 461 -28.10 24.64 6.30
C TRP A 461 -28.91 23.36 6.48
N ASP A 462 -28.53 22.32 5.75
CA ASP A 462 -28.89 20.94 6.05
C ASP A 462 -28.04 20.43 7.21
N LEU A 463 -28.63 20.37 8.40
CA LEU A 463 -27.93 19.92 9.60
C LEU A 463 -28.19 18.45 9.86
N PHE A 464 -27.11 17.67 9.88
CA PHE A 464 -27.06 16.30 10.35
C PHE A 464 -26.50 16.26 11.78
N GLN A 465 -27.19 15.54 12.67
CA GLN A 465 -26.73 15.30 14.03
C GLN A 465 -26.92 13.83 14.38
N VAL A 466 -25.83 13.17 14.75
CA VAL A 466 -25.84 11.78 15.24
C VAL A 466 -25.19 11.78 16.61
N GLY A 467 -26.03 11.63 17.64
CA GLY A 467 -25.60 11.77 19.03
C GLY A 467 -24.94 13.12 19.28
N ARG A 468 -23.64 13.10 19.58
CA ARG A 468 -22.83 14.30 19.81
C ARG A 468 -22.14 14.86 18.57
N GLY A 469 -22.08 14.12 17.46
CA GLY A 469 -21.45 14.58 16.23
C GLY A 469 -22.38 15.47 15.40
N LEU A 470 -21.82 16.50 14.78
CA LEU A 470 -22.53 17.50 13.98
C LEU A 470 -21.90 17.63 12.59
N CYS A 471 -22.75 17.75 11.57
CA CYS A 471 -22.34 18.11 10.21
C CYS A 471 -23.37 19.05 9.60
N ALA A 472 -22.95 20.25 9.22
CA ALA A 472 -23.74 21.15 8.40
C ALA A 472 -23.34 21.00 6.94
N HIS A 473 -24.33 20.99 6.06
CA HIS A 473 -24.18 20.87 4.62
C HIS A 473 -24.99 21.94 3.91
N VAL A 474 -24.47 22.44 2.80
CA VAL A 474 -25.24 23.26 1.86
C VAL A 474 -24.88 22.88 0.42
N SER A 475 -25.88 22.82 -0.44
CA SER A 475 -25.69 22.64 -1.88
C SER A 475 -25.56 24.00 -2.57
N LEU A 476 -24.59 24.10 -3.46
CA LEU A 476 -24.39 25.26 -4.34
C LEU A 476 -24.77 24.91 -5.78
N GLU A 477 -24.89 25.93 -6.63
CA GLU A 477 -25.13 25.75 -8.06
C GLU A 477 -24.07 24.84 -8.70
N GLY A 478 -24.44 24.07 -9.73
CA GLY A 478 -23.50 23.24 -10.48
C GLY A 478 -23.09 21.92 -9.80
N GLY A 479 -23.82 21.48 -8.76
CA GLY A 479 -23.57 20.20 -8.09
C GLY A 479 -22.38 20.23 -7.13
N TRP A 480 -22.10 21.39 -6.55
CA TRP A 480 -21.10 21.59 -5.52
C TRP A 480 -21.72 21.48 -4.13
N HIS A 481 -20.97 20.92 -3.20
CA HIS A 481 -21.41 20.70 -1.83
C HIS A 481 -20.35 21.21 -0.86
N VAL A 482 -20.78 22.03 0.10
CA VAL A 482 -19.92 22.52 1.19
C VAL A 482 -20.36 21.88 2.48
N PHE A 483 -19.40 21.42 3.27
CA PHE A 483 -19.63 20.78 4.55
C PHE A 483 -18.75 21.39 5.63
N GLN A 484 -19.29 21.43 6.84
CA GLN A 484 -18.56 21.83 8.03
C GLN A 484 -18.94 20.90 9.18
N VAL A 485 -17.96 20.36 9.88
CA VAL A 485 -18.19 19.37 10.96
C VAL A 485 -17.74 19.88 12.32
N SER A 486 -18.42 19.43 13.38
CA SER A 486 -18.00 19.63 14.76
C SER A 486 -18.73 18.69 15.70
N ASP A 487 -18.71 18.97 17.00
CA ASP A 487 -19.44 18.20 17.98
C ASP A 487 -19.98 19.02 19.16
N LEU A 488 -20.80 18.36 19.98
CA LEU A 488 -21.34 18.89 21.22
C LEU A 488 -20.35 18.83 22.40
N ALA A 489 -19.07 18.60 22.15
CA ALA A 489 -18.02 18.89 23.13
C ALA A 489 -17.48 20.31 22.93
N ARG A 490 -17.46 20.79 21.68
CA ARG A 490 -17.10 22.17 21.34
C ARG A 490 -18.27 23.14 21.42
N PHE A 491 -19.47 22.71 21.06
CA PHE A 491 -20.67 23.55 21.04
C PHE A 491 -21.68 23.12 22.10
N ARG A 492 -22.38 24.09 22.70
CA ARG A 492 -23.44 23.83 23.68
C ARG A 492 -24.58 23.01 23.08
N ASP A 493 -24.98 23.37 21.88
CA ASP A 493 -26.06 22.74 21.12
C ASP A 493 -25.86 22.97 19.62
N ALA A 494 -26.64 22.24 18.82
CA ALA A 494 -26.63 22.33 17.38
C ALA A 494 -27.00 23.72 16.83
N ARG A 495 -27.83 24.51 17.53
CA ARG A 495 -28.20 25.86 17.08
C ARG A 495 -27.01 26.81 17.21
N THR A 496 -26.26 26.70 18.31
CA THR A 496 -25.05 27.47 18.54
C THR A 496 -23.96 27.12 17.52
N PHE A 497 -23.89 25.85 17.10
CA PHE A 497 -23.02 25.43 15.99
C PHE A 497 -23.41 26.10 14.67
N VAL A 498 -24.68 26.01 14.26
CA VAL A 498 -25.16 26.62 13.00
C VAL A 498 -25.01 28.14 13.02
N ALA A 499 -25.30 28.80 14.14
CA ALA A 499 -25.15 30.24 14.30
C ALA A 499 -23.69 30.72 14.18
N ALA A 500 -22.71 29.84 14.35
CA ALA A 500 -21.29 30.14 14.15
C ALA A 500 -20.82 29.95 12.70
N LEU A 501 -21.65 29.36 11.83
CA LEU A 501 -21.32 29.12 10.42
C LEU A 501 -21.52 30.39 9.60
N THR A 502 -20.75 30.52 8.53
CA THR A 502 -20.95 31.56 7.51
C THR A 502 -21.35 30.89 6.21
N MET A 503 -22.46 31.34 5.62
CA MET A 503 -22.95 30.78 4.36
C MET A 503 -21.90 31.01 3.24
N PRO A 504 -21.46 29.95 2.55
CA PRO A 504 -20.55 30.09 1.42
C PRO A 504 -21.20 30.89 0.27
N VAL A 505 -20.39 31.69 -0.42
CA VAL A 505 -20.82 32.51 -1.55
C VAL A 505 -20.05 32.08 -2.80
N MET A 506 -20.79 31.73 -3.86
CA MET A 506 -20.20 31.41 -5.17
C MET A 506 -20.30 32.62 -6.09
N ARG A 507 -19.16 33.10 -6.61
CA ARG A 507 -19.06 34.21 -7.57
C ARG A 507 -17.87 34.00 -8.50
N ASP A 508 -18.05 34.28 -9.79
CA ASP A 508 -16.98 34.26 -10.80
C ASP A 508 -16.16 32.95 -10.83
N GLY A 509 -16.84 31.80 -10.66
CA GLY A 509 -16.18 30.48 -10.63
C GLY A 509 -15.37 30.20 -9.36
N GLN A 510 -15.54 31.01 -8.30
CA GLN A 510 -14.90 30.86 -7.01
C GLN A 510 -15.94 30.68 -5.90
N VAL A 511 -15.55 29.95 -4.85
CA VAL A 511 -16.33 29.86 -3.61
C VAL A 511 -15.56 30.53 -2.48
N GLU A 512 -16.22 31.47 -1.80
CA GLU A 512 -15.72 32.14 -0.60
C GLU A 512 -16.51 31.68 0.62
N ALA A 513 -15.83 31.34 1.71
CA ALA A 513 -16.47 30.96 2.97
C ALA A 513 -15.58 31.30 4.18
N ALA A 514 -16.07 31.01 5.38
CA ALA A 514 -15.29 31.09 6.61
C ALA A 514 -15.33 29.77 7.39
N THR A 515 -14.20 29.40 8.00
CA THR A 515 -14.11 28.24 8.90
C THR A 515 -14.70 28.54 10.28
N LEU A 516 -14.84 27.53 11.15
CA LEU A 516 -15.32 27.74 12.53
C LEU A 516 -14.34 28.55 13.37
N ASN A 517 -13.10 28.68 12.91
CA ASN A 517 -12.05 29.48 13.54
C ASN A 517 -11.95 30.89 12.94
N GLY A 518 -12.80 31.23 11.96
CA GLY A 518 -12.81 32.53 11.30
C GLY A 518 -11.81 32.66 10.14
N ASP A 519 -11.16 31.57 9.73
CA ASP A 519 -10.28 31.60 8.56
C ASP A 519 -11.09 31.83 7.29
N ARG A 520 -10.69 32.80 6.48
CA ARG A 520 -11.33 33.09 5.19
C ARG A 520 -10.81 32.13 4.15
N VAL A 521 -11.66 31.23 3.67
CA VAL A 521 -11.32 30.27 2.61
C VAL A 521 -11.84 30.77 1.27
N ARG A 522 -11.00 30.68 0.23
CA ARG A 522 -11.39 30.94 -1.15
C ARG A 522 -10.90 29.79 -2.03
N VAL A 523 -11.79 29.17 -2.78
CA VAL A 523 -11.48 28.05 -3.66
C VAL A 523 -11.82 28.43 -5.10
N ASP A 524 -10.85 28.28 -5.99
CA ASP A 524 -11.06 28.36 -7.43
C ASP A 524 -11.59 27.01 -7.94
N LEU A 525 -12.81 26.97 -8.48
CA LEU A 525 -13.49 25.72 -8.82
C LEU A 525 -12.94 25.05 -10.09
N GLN A 526 -12.16 25.78 -10.90
CA GLN A 526 -11.54 25.24 -12.11
C GLN A 526 -10.22 24.54 -11.80
N THR A 527 -9.41 25.14 -10.93
CA THR A 527 -8.05 24.69 -10.60
C THR A 527 -7.95 23.97 -9.26
N MET A 528 -9.01 24.02 -8.45
CA MET A 528 -9.07 23.55 -7.07
C MET A 528 -7.99 24.16 -6.17
N ARG A 529 -7.49 25.36 -6.52
CA ARG A 529 -6.54 26.10 -5.69
C ARG A 529 -7.26 26.68 -4.48
N LEU A 530 -6.72 26.44 -3.30
CA LEU A 530 -7.21 26.95 -2.03
C LEU A 530 -6.37 28.16 -1.59
N ARG A 531 -7.03 29.25 -1.21
CA ARG A 531 -6.43 30.35 -0.46
C ARG A 531 -7.06 30.43 0.92
N VAL A 532 -6.23 30.61 1.95
CA VAL A 532 -6.66 30.80 3.34
C VAL A 532 -6.09 32.11 3.81
N ASN A 533 -6.94 33.02 4.28
CA ASN A 533 -6.56 34.36 4.74
C ASN A 533 -5.71 35.15 3.72
N GLY A 534 -5.96 34.92 2.42
CA GLY A 534 -5.22 35.54 1.31
C GLY A 534 -4.00 34.76 0.82
N GLU A 535 -3.53 33.77 1.57
CA GLU A 535 -2.35 32.96 1.24
C GLU A 535 -2.73 31.67 0.52
N GLU A 536 -2.06 31.39 -0.60
CA GLU A 536 -2.26 30.14 -1.35
C GLU A 536 -1.71 28.94 -0.58
N GLN A 537 -2.58 27.97 -0.32
CA GLN A 537 -2.24 26.73 0.36
C GLN A 537 -1.70 25.72 -0.62
N ARG A 538 -0.53 25.17 -0.33
CA ARG A 538 0.06 24.08 -1.10
C ARG A 538 -0.26 22.75 -0.43
N PRO A 539 -0.72 21.73 -1.17
CA PRO A 539 -0.88 20.39 -0.60
C PRO A 539 0.48 19.90 -0.02
N PRO A 540 0.50 19.19 1.12
CA PRO A 540 1.71 18.68 1.75
C PRO A 540 2.32 17.50 0.97
N THR A 541 2.89 17.78 -0.20
CA THR A 541 3.43 16.76 -1.13
C THR A 541 4.74 16.11 -0.68
N GLY A 542 5.42 16.71 0.30
CA GLY A 542 6.67 16.19 0.89
C GLY A 542 6.47 15.25 2.08
N LYS A 543 5.25 15.12 2.60
CA LYS A 543 4.97 14.34 3.82
C LYS A 543 4.26 13.04 3.48
N LEU A 544 4.76 11.91 3.97
CA LEU A 544 4.03 10.64 3.97
C LEU A 544 2.98 10.62 5.08
N HIS A 545 3.36 11.08 6.27
CA HIS A 545 2.47 11.27 7.42
C HIS A 545 2.77 12.63 8.02
N GLU A 546 1.72 13.39 8.32
CA GLU A 546 1.84 14.66 9.03
C GLU A 546 0.66 14.81 9.99
N SER A 547 0.97 14.76 11.28
CA SER A 547 0.04 14.99 12.38
C SER A 547 0.83 15.19 13.69
N PRO A 548 0.20 15.69 14.78
CA PRO A 548 0.91 15.85 16.05
C PRO A 548 1.53 14.56 16.60
N TRP A 549 1.01 13.38 16.23
CA TRP A 549 1.41 12.08 16.78
C TRP A 549 2.11 11.14 15.80
N MET A 550 2.03 11.39 14.49
CA MET A 550 2.61 10.52 13.47
C MET A 550 3.17 11.36 12.32
N ASN A 551 4.48 11.26 12.11
CA ASN A 551 5.22 12.09 11.16
C ASN A 551 6.22 11.27 10.33
N SER A 552 6.31 11.59 9.04
CA SER A 552 7.24 10.98 8.10
C SER A 552 7.37 11.83 6.84
N ASP A 553 8.60 12.09 6.40
CA ASP A 553 8.84 12.64 5.07
C ASP A 553 8.70 11.52 4.03
N TYR A 554 8.07 11.84 2.91
CA TYR A 554 7.95 10.91 1.78
C TYR A 554 9.37 10.53 1.30
N TRP A 555 9.61 9.25 1.04
CA TRP A 555 10.91 8.60 0.77
C TRP A 555 11.89 8.43 1.91
N SER A 556 11.62 8.97 3.10
CA SER A 556 12.59 8.90 4.20
C SER A 556 12.91 7.47 4.67
N GLY A 557 12.00 6.52 4.43
CA GLY A 557 12.09 5.17 4.99
C GLY A 557 11.92 5.16 6.51
N ARG A 558 11.41 6.24 7.12
CA ARG A 558 11.31 6.47 8.56
C ARG A 558 9.93 7.01 8.93
N ILE A 559 9.28 6.40 9.90
CA ILE A 559 7.97 6.81 10.41
C ILE A 559 8.09 6.96 11.92
N THR A 560 7.85 8.18 12.41
CA THR A 560 7.95 8.52 13.83
C THR A 560 6.55 8.60 14.43
N ILE A 561 6.32 7.87 15.52
CA ILE A 561 5.13 7.98 16.36
C ILE A 561 5.54 8.65 17.67
N ARG A 562 4.84 9.72 18.02
CA ARG A 562 5.03 10.47 19.25
C ARG A 562 3.75 10.47 20.05
N THR A 563 3.86 10.24 21.34
CA THR A 563 2.83 10.48 22.36
C THR A 563 3.43 11.46 23.37
N LYS A 564 2.64 11.93 24.34
CA LYS A 564 3.09 12.90 25.36
C LYS A 564 4.37 12.44 26.07
N ASP A 565 4.45 11.16 26.40
CA ASP A 565 5.51 10.61 27.26
C ASP A 565 6.53 9.75 26.50
N ARG A 566 6.33 9.48 25.20
CA ARG A 566 7.14 8.52 24.44
C ARG A 566 7.27 8.90 22.96
N GLU A 567 8.38 8.52 22.36
CA GLU A 567 8.62 8.63 20.92
C GLU A 567 9.28 7.34 20.42
N VAL A 568 8.84 6.86 19.25
CA VAL A 568 9.39 5.68 18.59
C VAL A 568 9.48 5.94 17.10
N THR A 569 10.64 5.64 16.52
CA THR A 569 10.84 5.67 15.07
C THR A 569 10.93 4.26 14.53
N PHE A 570 10.03 3.93 13.61
CA PHE A 570 10.09 2.72 12.81
C PHE A 570 10.78 3.05 11.51
N ASP A 571 11.80 2.27 11.13
CA ASP A 571 12.52 2.48 9.88
C ASP A 571 12.80 1.17 9.13
N ASN A 572 13.22 1.33 7.87
CA ASN A 572 13.55 0.22 6.98
C ASN A 572 15.01 -0.28 7.12
N SER A 573 15.76 0.11 8.16
CA SER A 573 17.19 -0.25 8.27
C SER A 573 17.43 -1.76 8.29
N ALA A 574 16.57 -2.51 8.97
CA ALA A 574 16.56 -3.98 8.98
C ALA A 574 16.19 -4.59 7.62
N LEU A 575 15.46 -3.85 6.78
CA LEU A 575 14.95 -4.31 5.50
C LEU A 575 15.85 -3.90 4.32
N ARG A 576 17.07 -3.42 4.60
CA ARG A 576 18.02 -3.08 3.55
C ARG A 576 18.38 -4.35 2.77
N VAL A 577 18.12 -4.27 1.48
CA VAL A 577 18.43 -5.33 0.52
C VAL A 577 19.94 -5.31 0.30
N ALA A 578 20.59 -6.48 0.24
CA ALA A 578 21.97 -6.51 -0.22
C ALA A 578 22.03 -5.87 -1.62
N PRO A 579 22.88 -4.86 -1.86
CA PRO A 579 22.98 -4.25 -3.17
C PRO A 579 23.36 -5.32 -4.20
N ILE A 580 22.75 -5.27 -5.38
CA ILE A 580 23.12 -6.17 -6.48
C ILE A 580 24.57 -5.85 -6.82
N GLY A 581 25.42 -6.87 -6.70
CA GLY A 581 26.87 -6.73 -6.87
C GLY A 581 27.21 -5.97 -8.14
N LEU A 582 27.94 -4.87 -7.98
CA LEU A 582 28.40 -4.05 -9.10
C LEU A 582 29.51 -4.77 -9.86
N PRO A 583 29.61 -4.59 -11.20
CA PRO A 583 30.76 -5.04 -11.96
C PRO A 583 32.06 -4.48 -11.36
N GLU A 584 33.06 -5.31 -11.12
CA GLU A 584 34.35 -4.86 -10.59
C GLU A 584 35.00 -3.82 -11.52
N LEU A 585 35.62 -2.81 -10.94
CA LEU A 585 36.37 -1.81 -11.70
C LEU A 585 37.83 -2.21 -11.80
N VAL A 586 38.39 -2.06 -13.00
CA VAL A 586 39.84 -2.12 -13.18
C VAL A 586 40.46 -0.85 -12.58
N ALA A 587 41.66 -0.98 -12.01
CA ALA A 587 42.40 0.16 -11.45
C ALA A 587 42.52 1.30 -12.47
N GLY A 588 42.30 2.54 -12.03
CA GLY A 588 42.31 3.74 -12.90
C GLY A 588 40.98 4.06 -13.57
N GLN A 589 39.95 3.20 -13.44
CA GLN A 589 38.61 3.46 -13.95
C GLN A 589 37.67 4.00 -12.86
N THR A 590 36.69 4.80 -13.30
CA THR A 590 35.65 5.38 -12.46
C THR A 590 34.27 5.08 -13.02
N ARG A 591 33.27 4.91 -12.15
CA ARG A 591 31.86 4.87 -12.56
C ARG A 591 31.32 6.29 -12.59
N TRP A 592 30.71 6.64 -13.70
CA TRP A 592 30.07 7.93 -13.92
C TRP A 592 28.58 7.70 -14.18
N GLY A 593 27.73 8.03 -13.20
CA GLY A 593 26.31 7.68 -13.16
C GLY A 593 25.82 7.16 -11.82
N LYS A 594 24.65 6.50 -11.82
CA LYS A 594 24.00 5.94 -10.61
C LYS A 594 24.25 4.44 -10.50
N PRO A 595 25.25 4.00 -9.72
CA PRO A 595 25.54 2.57 -9.50
C PRO A 595 24.69 1.93 -8.39
N ARG A 596 23.67 2.62 -7.84
CA ARG A 596 22.82 2.06 -6.77
C ARG A 596 21.72 1.22 -7.38
N SER A 597 21.54 -0.02 -6.93
CA SER A 597 20.54 -0.98 -7.46
C SER A 597 19.24 -1.03 -6.64
N GLU A 598 18.90 0.07 -5.99
CA GLU A 598 17.69 0.20 -5.17
C GLU A 598 16.69 1.04 -5.97
N GLY A 599 15.41 0.68 -6.03
CA GLY A 599 14.46 1.47 -6.84
C GLY A 599 13.31 0.65 -7.41
N ALA A 600 12.45 1.32 -8.16
CA ALA A 600 11.38 0.69 -8.93
C ALA A 600 11.90 0.19 -10.28
N ALA A 601 11.14 -0.64 -10.99
CA ALA A 601 11.47 -1.02 -12.35
C ALA A 601 10.32 -0.65 -13.29
N THR A 602 10.64 -0.17 -14.47
CA THR A 602 9.67 0.07 -15.55
C THR A 602 9.92 -0.92 -16.67
N HIS A 603 8.88 -1.29 -17.43
CA HIS A 603 9.04 -2.14 -18.60
C HIS A 603 10.03 -1.57 -19.62
N LEU A 604 10.74 -2.45 -20.31
CA LEU A 604 11.66 -2.14 -21.41
C LEU A 604 10.89 -2.05 -22.74
N ALA A 605 9.93 -1.13 -22.82
CA ALA A 605 9.08 -0.89 -23.98
C ALA A 605 9.06 0.60 -24.34
N HIS A 606 10.25 1.19 -24.53
CA HIS A 606 10.46 2.63 -24.72
C HIS A 606 11.83 2.90 -25.35
N VAL A 607 12.06 4.14 -25.79
CA VAL A 607 13.38 4.69 -26.12
C VAL A 607 13.70 5.83 -25.18
N ARG A 608 14.80 5.72 -24.41
CA ARG A 608 15.16 6.70 -23.38
C ARG A 608 16.63 7.00 -23.39
N ALA A 609 16.98 8.21 -22.93
CA ALA A 609 18.36 8.62 -22.77
C ALA A 609 18.59 9.39 -21.45
N MET A 610 19.56 8.94 -20.66
CA MET A 610 20.04 9.63 -19.47
C MET A 610 21.16 10.57 -19.86
N SER A 611 21.10 11.81 -19.40
CA SER A 611 22.05 12.85 -19.80
C SER A 611 22.99 13.26 -18.68
N GLY A 612 24.13 13.84 -19.07
CA GLY A 612 25.09 14.42 -18.14
C GLY A 612 26.16 15.22 -18.85
N LEU A 613 27.00 15.92 -18.09
CA LEU A 613 28.12 16.68 -18.61
C LEU A 613 29.43 15.98 -18.26
N SER A 614 30.19 15.53 -19.27
CA SER A 614 31.47 14.85 -19.04
C SER A 614 32.41 15.67 -18.14
N PRO A 615 33.38 15.03 -17.45
CA PRO A 615 34.33 15.72 -16.58
C PRO A 615 34.90 16.99 -17.21
N ARG A 616 34.96 18.07 -16.43
CA ARG A 616 35.27 19.41 -16.96
C ARG A 616 36.77 19.62 -17.24
N ASP A 617 37.61 18.88 -16.52
CA ASP A 617 39.03 19.13 -16.39
C ASP A 617 39.90 18.22 -17.28
N HIS A 618 39.33 17.19 -17.89
CA HIS A 618 40.07 16.27 -18.75
C HIS A 618 39.14 15.47 -19.68
N ASP A 619 39.72 15.05 -20.80
CA ASP A 619 39.09 14.08 -21.68
C ASP A 619 39.10 12.69 -21.03
N THR A 620 38.07 11.91 -21.33
CA THR A 620 37.93 10.56 -20.79
C THR A 620 37.81 9.55 -21.91
N LEU A 621 38.11 8.30 -21.58
CA LEU A 621 37.92 7.16 -22.45
C LEU A 621 36.77 6.31 -21.90
N LEU A 622 35.67 6.26 -22.64
CA LEU A 622 34.52 5.41 -22.34
C LEU A 622 34.88 3.95 -22.57
N ARG A 623 34.91 3.15 -21.51
CA ARG A 623 35.25 1.72 -21.56
C ARG A 623 34.03 0.82 -21.63
N SER A 624 32.97 1.14 -20.91
CA SER A 624 31.76 0.32 -20.91
C SER A 624 30.52 1.10 -20.53
N VAL A 625 29.37 0.59 -20.92
CA VAL A 625 28.05 1.02 -20.44
C VAL A 625 27.46 -0.09 -19.57
N SER A 626 26.82 0.28 -18.46
CA SER A 626 26.11 -0.66 -17.61
C SER A 626 24.69 -0.18 -17.33
N ILE A 627 23.74 -1.11 -17.39
CA ILE A 627 22.33 -0.88 -17.08
C ILE A 627 21.83 -1.97 -16.14
N MET A 628 21.00 -1.61 -15.16
CA MET A 628 20.39 -2.56 -14.24
C MET A 628 19.04 -3.05 -14.79
N ILE A 629 18.99 -4.34 -15.11
CA ILE A 629 17.79 -5.05 -15.56
C ILE A 629 17.41 -6.05 -14.46
N PRO A 630 16.61 -5.67 -13.45
CA PRO A 630 16.37 -6.52 -12.27
C PRO A 630 15.63 -7.82 -12.61
N HIS A 631 14.86 -7.84 -13.69
CA HIS A 631 14.20 -9.03 -14.21
C HIS A 631 14.15 -8.99 -15.74
N ASN A 632 14.47 -10.13 -16.36
CA ASN A 632 14.48 -10.28 -17.81
C ASN A 632 14.01 -11.69 -18.20
N LYS A 633 12.97 -11.80 -19.02
CA LYS A 633 12.44 -13.08 -19.52
C LYS A 633 12.72 -13.27 -21.01
N GLY A 634 14.00 -13.37 -21.35
CA GLY A 634 14.44 -13.66 -22.72
C GLY A 634 14.38 -12.47 -23.68
N VAL A 635 14.48 -11.24 -23.16
CA VAL A 635 14.47 -10.00 -23.94
C VAL A 635 15.89 -9.42 -23.99
N ALA A 636 16.19 -8.66 -25.04
CA ALA A 636 17.37 -7.80 -25.13
C ALA A 636 16.99 -6.31 -25.10
N ALA A 637 17.85 -5.48 -24.51
CA ALA A 637 17.89 -4.04 -24.72
C ALA A 637 19.04 -3.71 -25.69
N ARG A 638 18.95 -2.63 -26.46
CA ARG A 638 20.09 -2.09 -27.21
C ARG A 638 20.61 -0.83 -26.54
N LEU A 639 21.92 -0.70 -26.33
CA LEU A 639 22.54 0.42 -25.62
C LEU A 639 23.44 1.24 -26.54
N ALA A 640 23.41 2.57 -26.39
CA ALA A 640 24.28 3.49 -27.12
C ALA A 640 24.69 4.69 -26.28
N VAL A 641 25.71 5.41 -26.73
CA VAL A 641 26.12 6.69 -26.14
C VAL A 641 26.19 7.75 -27.24
N TYR A 642 25.61 8.92 -26.97
CA TYR A 642 25.68 10.11 -27.83
C TYR A 642 26.43 11.26 -27.14
N ALA A 643 26.98 12.18 -27.93
CA ALA A 643 27.59 13.43 -27.47
C ALA A 643 27.02 14.65 -28.19
N GLY A 644 26.90 15.78 -27.49
CA GLY A 644 26.31 17.01 -27.99
C GLY A 644 24.83 17.15 -27.64
N GLY A 645 24.09 17.96 -28.40
CA GLY A 645 22.74 18.38 -28.01
C GLY A 645 22.76 19.39 -26.85
N SER A 646 21.65 19.46 -26.11
CA SER A 646 21.50 20.39 -24.99
C SER A 646 20.91 19.68 -23.78
N LEU A 647 21.54 19.83 -22.62
CA LEU A 647 20.99 19.33 -21.36
C LEU A 647 19.70 20.08 -20.95
N GLU A 648 19.42 21.22 -21.59
CA GLU A 648 18.22 22.04 -21.36
C GLU A 648 17.13 21.82 -22.40
N GLN A 649 17.49 21.57 -23.66
CA GLN A 649 16.52 21.46 -24.75
C GLN A 649 16.29 20.02 -25.23
N GLY A 650 17.20 19.11 -24.88
CA GLY A 650 17.18 17.71 -25.31
C GLY A 650 18.32 17.36 -26.28
N PRO A 651 18.49 16.07 -26.60
CA PRO A 651 19.50 15.59 -27.55
C PRO A 651 19.27 16.07 -28.98
N GLN A 652 18.04 16.42 -29.35
CA GLN A 652 17.60 16.92 -30.66
C GLN A 652 17.75 18.44 -30.87
N ALA A 653 18.36 19.16 -29.92
CA ALA A 653 18.53 20.61 -29.99
C ALA A 653 19.21 21.09 -31.29
N VAL A 654 19.27 22.41 -31.51
CA VAL A 654 19.76 23.05 -32.76
C VAL A 654 21.05 22.43 -33.32
N SER A 655 21.96 22.00 -32.45
CA SER A 655 23.06 21.09 -32.79
C SER A 655 22.78 19.71 -32.19
N PRO A 656 22.23 18.75 -32.96
CA PRO A 656 21.79 17.48 -32.41
C PRO A 656 22.95 16.62 -31.95
N ALA A 657 22.70 15.81 -30.94
CA ALA A 657 23.66 14.86 -30.40
C ALA A 657 24.06 13.84 -31.47
N GLN A 658 25.37 13.57 -31.56
CA GLN A 658 25.99 12.64 -32.49
C GLN A 658 26.25 11.32 -31.77
N LEU A 659 26.02 10.19 -32.46
CA LEU A 659 26.29 8.87 -31.91
C LEU A 659 27.81 8.72 -31.71
N LEU A 660 28.24 8.57 -30.46
CA LEU A 660 29.63 8.23 -30.15
C LEU A 660 29.88 6.75 -30.40
N PHE A 661 29.00 5.89 -29.89
CA PHE A 661 29.12 4.45 -30.06
C PHE A 661 27.80 3.73 -29.81
N ASP A 662 27.53 2.72 -30.63
CA ASP A 662 26.45 1.76 -30.45
C ASP A 662 27.03 0.45 -29.88
N PHE A 663 26.70 0.15 -28.62
CA PHE A 663 27.20 -1.05 -27.93
C PHE A 663 26.47 -2.33 -28.34
N GLY A 664 25.38 -2.22 -29.11
CA GLY A 664 24.59 -3.34 -29.55
C GLY A 664 23.64 -3.87 -28.46
N GLU A 665 23.18 -5.10 -28.68
CA GLU A 665 22.20 -5.77 -27.84
C GLU A 665 22.82 -6.39 -26.58
N THR A 666 22.10 -6.26 -25.46
CA THR A 666 22.39 -7.02 -24.25
C THR A 666 22.12 -8.51 -24.47
N PRO A 667 22.85 -9.42 -23.78
CA PRO A 667 22.54 -10.85 -23.84
C PRO A 667 21.10 -11.16 -23.43
N LEU A 668 20.42 -11.99 -24.24
CA LEU A 668 19.02 -12.38 -24.03
C LEU A 668 18.80 -12.97 -22.64
N GLY A 669 17.79 -12.47 -21.93
CA GLY A 669 17.37 -13.00 -20.63
C GLY A 669 18.29 -12.70 -19.46
N LYS A 670 19.38 -11.94 -19.67
CA LYS A 670 20.29 -11.57 -18.58
C LYS A 670 19.62 -10.58 -17.63
N SER A 671 19.64 -10.90 -16.33
CA SER A 671 19.16 -10.05 -15.23
C SER A 671 20.33 -9.56 -14.37
N GLY A 672 20.12 -8.51 -13.58
CA GLY A 672 21.14 -7.82 -12.79
C GLY A 672 21.82 -6.68 -13.56
N TRP A 673 23.07 -6.37 -13.19
CA TRP A 673 23.90 -5.44 -13.96
C TRP A 673 24.30 -6.09 -15.29
N VAL A 674 23.89 -5.48 -16.40
CA VAL A 674 24.31 -5.86 -17.74
C VAL A 674 25.28 -4.81 -18.26
N THR A 675 26.53 -5.24 -18.47
CA THR A 675 27.62 -4.39 -18.93
C THR A 675 28.03 -4.79 -20.35
N LEU A 676 28.12 -3.80 -21.24
CA LEU A 676 28.68 -3.93 -22.58
C LEU A 676 29.96 -3.09 -22.66
N THR A 677 31.04 -3.71 -23.12
CA THR A 677 32.39 -3.14 -23.08
C THR A 677 32.86 -2.78 -24.48
N HIS A 678 33.46 -1.60 -24.64
CA HIS A 678 34.16 -1.22 -25.86
C HIS A 678 35.57 -1.84 -25.86
N PRO A 679 36.01 -2.48 -26.96
CA PRO A 679 37.30 -3.16 -27.02
C PRO A 679 38.51 -2.28 -26.66
N THR A 680 38.52 -1.04 -27.16
CA THR A 680 39.67 -0.11 -27.03
C THR A 680 39.33 1.20 -26.32
N GLY A 681 38.09 1.35 -25.86
CA GLY A 681 37.47 2.62 -25.45
C GLY A 681 37.16 3.65 -26.55
N VAL A 682 36.28 4.61 -26.24
CA VAL A 682 35.90 5.75 -27.13
C VAL A 682 36.15 7.08 -26.41
N ARG A 683 36.83 8.03 -27.07
CA ARG A 683 37.16 9.33 -26.47
C ARG A 683 35.90 10.17 -26.27
N ILE A 684 35.73 10.69 -25.06
CA ILE A 684 34.73 11.68 -24.69
C ILE A 684 35.49 12.97 -24.36
N PRO A 685 35.28 14.05 -25.12
CA PRO A 685 35.89 15.34 -24.80
C PRO A 685 35.40 15.87 -23.44
N ALA A 686 36.24 16.64 -22.77
CA ALA A 686 35.88 17.33 -21.53
C ALA A 686 34.67 18.25 -21.73
N ASN A 687 33.90 18.46 -20.66
CA ASN A 687 32.79 19.43 -20.62
C ASN A 687 31.77 19.31 -21.77
N THR A 688 31.49 18.08 -22.21
CA THR A 688 30.62 17.77 -23.33
C THR A 688 29.32 17.12 -22.84
N PRO A 689 28.14 17.54 -23.32
CA PRO A 689 26.89 16.83 -23.04
C PRO A 689 26.96 15.39 -23.56
N ILE A 690 26.65 14.42 -22.72
CA ILE A 690 26.63 12.98 -23.03
C ILE A 690 25.28 12.40 -22.71
N TRP A 691 24.86 11.44 -23.52
CA TRP A 691 23.60 10.72 -23.35
C TRP A 691 23.83 9.21 -23.40
N LEU A 692 23.53 8.47 -22.33
CA LEU A 692 23.43 6.99 -22.36
C LEU A 692 22.00 6.66 -22.77
N ALA A 693 21.86 6.09 -23.95
CA ALA A 693 20.58 5.76 -24.55
C ALA A 693 20.33 4.25 -24.50
N TRP A 694 19.06 3.87 -24.31
CA TRP A 694 18.63 2.49 -24.39
C TRP A 694 17.25 2.38 -25.03
N LYS A 695 17.03 1.27 -25.73
CA LYS A 695 15.73 0.92 -26.30
C LYS A 695 15.40 -0.55 -26.11
N GLY A 696 14.10 -0.83 -26.10
CA GLY A 696 13.57 -2.17 -26.26
C GLY A 696 12.06 -2.13 -26.45
N ALA A 697 11.50 -3.23 -26.96
CA ALA A 697 10.12 -3.31 -27.42
C ALA A 697 9.24 -4.23 -26.56
N SER A 698 9.70 -4.66 -25.38
CA SER A 698 9.02 -5.71 -24.61
C SER A 698 8.76 -5.38 -23.14
N ARG A 699 7.60 -5.82 -22.67
CA ARG A 699 7.21 -5.72 -21.24
C ARG A 699 7.73 -6.87 -20.39
N ASP A 700 8.40 -7.85 -21.01
CA ASP A 700 8.93 -9.03 -20.33
C ASP A 700 10.30 -8.82 -19.67
N ALA A 701 10.86 -7.62 -19.81
CA ALA A 701 11.99 -7.13 -19.01
C ALA A 701 11.69 -5.75 -18.44
N GLY A 702 12.40 -5.36 -17.40
CA GLY A 702 12.31 -4.04 -16.82
C GLY A 702 13.67 -3.41 -16.55
N VAL A 703 13.73 -2.08 -16.55
CA VAL A 703 14.92 -1.30 -16.20
C VAL A 703 14.68 -0.59 -14.88
N LEU A 704 15.66 -0.66 -13.98
CA LEU A 704 15.55 -0.08 -12.64
C LEU A 704 15.73 1.45 -12.67
N TYR A 705 14.87 2.15 -11.94
CA TYR A 705 14.80 3.60 -11.86
C TYR A 705 14.42 4.10 -10.45
N PHE A 706 14.70 5.37 -10.21
CA PHE A 706 14.42 6.14 -9.01
C PHE A 706 13.40 7.23 -9.33
N GLU A 707 12.39 7.36 -8.48
CA GLU A 707 11.42 8.47 -8.53
C GLU A 707 11.93 9.74 -7.83
N GLU A 708 13.07 9.68 -7.12
CA GLU A 708 13.65 10.82 -6.42
C GLU A 708 14.08 11.93 -7.39
N PHE A 709 13.62 13.15 -7.09
CA PHE A 709 13.82 14.34 -7.93
C PHE A 709 15.03 15.20 -7.53
N THR A 710 15.78 14.85 -6.48
CA THR A 710 16.64 15.83 -5.81
C THR A 710 18.13 15.49 -5.89
N GLY A 711 18.86 16.35 -6.64
CA GLY A 711 20.31 16.52 -6.53
C GLY A 711 21.02 16.52 -7.87
N HIS A 712 21.81 17.55 -8.17
CA HIS A 712 22.84 17.43 -9.21
C HIS A 712 23.85 16.38 -8.76
N ASP A 713 24.03 15.35 -9.58
CA ASP A 713 25.12 14.41 -9.43
C ASP A 713 25.74 14.10 -10.78
N ASP A 714 26.82 13.32 -10.73
CA ASP A 714 27.53 12.85 -11.90
C ASP A 714 26.57 12.10 -12.82
N PHE A 715 26.44 12.62 -14.05
CA PHE A 715 25.66 12.02 -15.11
C PHE A 715 24.13 12.01 -14.91
N GLN A 716 23.53 12.98 -14.18
CA GLN A 716 22.07 13.24 -14.16
C GLN A 716 21.73 14.72 -13.79
N PRO A 717 21.34 15.60 -14.74
CA PRO A 717 20.97 16.98 -14.42
C PRO A 717 19.61 17.06 -13.69
N SER A 718 19.24 18.27 -13.27
CA SER A 718 17.95 18.57 -12.61
C SER A 718 16.73 18.21 -13.47
N ARG A 719 16.88 18.11 -14.80
CA ARG A 719 15.79 17.83 -15.74
C ARG A 719 15.55 16.35 -16.04
N GLY A 720 16.35 15.44 -15.48
CA GLY A 720 16.12 13.99 -15.58
C GLY A 720 16.52 13.38 -16.93
N ARG A 721 15.67 12.50 -17.49
CA ARG A 721 15.92 11.74 -18.73
C ARG A 721 15.16 12.31 -19.91
N TRP A 722 15.64 12.06 -21.13
CA TRP A 722 14.84 12.26 -22.34
C TRP A 722 14.03 11.01 -22.68
N ASP A 723 12.73 11.16 -22.93
CA ASP A 723 11.82 10.12 -23.41
C ASP A 723 11.52 10.40 -24.89
N SER A 724 12.09 9.58 -25.76
CA SER A 724 12.10 9.81 -27.21
C SER A 724 10.85 9.25 -27.88
N THR A 725 10.39 9.91 -28.93
CA THR A 725 9.24 9.50 -29.73
C THR A 725 9.57 9.28 -31.21
N ALA A 726 10.76 9.70 -31.66
CA ALA A 726 11.18 9.59 -33.06
C ALA A 726 12.00 8.35 -33.41
N ILE A 727 12.46 7.59 -32.41
CA ILE A 727 13.35 6.43 -32.61
C ILE A 727 12.56 5.13 -32.40
N ASP A 728 12.78 4.14 -33.27
CA ASP A 728 12.16 2.82 -33.16
C ASP A 728 12.59 2.12 -31.86
N VAL A 729 11.62 1.50 -31.19
CA VAL A 729 11.80 0.75 -29.94
C VAL A 729 12.45 -0.62 -30.15
N ASP A 730 12.46 -1.17 -31.37
CA ASP A 730 13.03 -2.48 -31.69
C ASP A 730 14.54 -2.51 -31.37
N PRO A 731 15.01 -3.39 -30.45
CA PRO A 731 16.43 -3.51 -30.13
C PRO A 731 17.27 -4.11 -31.27
N GLY A 732 16.65 -4.77 -32.27
CA GLY A 732 17.35 -5.30 -33.45
C GLY A 732 17.81 -4.20 -34.42
N GLU A 733 17.13 -3.06 -34.43
CA GLU A 733 17.49 -1.92 -35.27
C GLU A 733 18.67 -1.13 -34.69
N PRO A 734 19.65 -0.68 -35.49
CA PRO A 734 20.74 0.14 -35.01
C PRO A 734 20.27 1.53 -34.54
N TRP A 735 21.12 2.20 -33.78
CA TRP A 735 20.88 3.60 -33.38
C TRP A 735 21.18 4.57 -34.54
N PRO A 736 20.40 5.65 -34.73
CA PRO A 736 20.69 6.65 -35.76
C PRO A 736 22.00 7.39 -35.46
N LEU A 737 22.78 7.70 -36.50
CA LEU A 737 24.08 8.39 -36.36
C LEU A 737 23.94 9.79 -35.74
N VAL A 738 22.82 10.46 -36.00
CA VAL A 738 22.46 11.77 -35.46
C VAL A 738 21.11 11.64 -34.78
N TRP A 739 20.96 12.22 -33.59
CA TRP A 739 19.66 12.22 -32.93
C TRP A 739 18.63 12.96 -33.79
N PRO A 740 17.43 12.39 -34.07
CA PRO A 740 16.46 13.00 -34.96
C PRO A 740 16.02 14.39 -34.50
N GLN A 741 16.09 15.38 -35.39
CA GLN A 741 15.74 16.78 -35.08
C GLN A 741 14.25 16.98 -34.81
N ASP A 742 13.41 16.12 -35.38
CA ASP A 742 11.96 16.11 -35.25
C ASP A 742 11.48 15.30 -34.02
N ASP A 743 12.37 14.90 -33.12
CA ASP A 743 12.00 14.20 -31.88
C ASP A 743 11.20 15.13 -30.95
N GLY A 744 9.87 14.99 -31.00
CA GLY A 744 8.90 15.64 -30.12
C GLY A 744 8.88 15.10 -28.69
N GLY A 745 9.92 14.38 -28.28
CA GLY A 745 10.09 13.84 -26.94
C GLY A 745 10.11 14.91 -25.84
N ALA A 746 10.20 14.45 -24.59
CA ALA A 746 10.23 15.35 -23.44
C ALA A 746 11.11 14.82 -22.32
N PHE A 747 11.50 15.75 -21.43
CA PHE A 747 12.16 15.39 -20.19
C PHE A 747 11.19 14.73 -19.20
N GLU A 748 11.62 13.60 -18.63
CA GLU A 748 10.93 12.93 -17.52
C GLU A 748 11.80 12.90 -16.26
N GLY A 749 11.18 13.12 -15.11
CA GLY A 749 11.87 13.33 -13.84
C GLY A 749 12.50 12.11 -13.17
N ALA A 750 12.32 10.91 -13.71
CA ALA A 750 12.87 9.70 -13.09
C ALA A 750 14.27 9.38 -13.62
N ARG A 751 15.11 8.86 -12.74
CA ARG A 751 16.54 8.59 -12.98
C ARG A 751 16.78 7.09 -13.05
N TYR A 752 17.69 6.64 -13.90
CA TYR A 752 17.90 5.20 -14.10
C TYR A 752 19.17 4.71 -13.44
N CYS A 753 19.13 3.46 -13.01
CA CYS A 753 20.26 2.72 -12.50
C CYS A 753 21.13 2.27 -13.69
N CYS A 754 21.95 3.21 -14.14
CA CYS A 754 22.89 3.05 -15.23
C CYS A 754 24.14 3.87 -14.96
N PHE A 755 25.26 3.43 -15.50
CA PHE A 755 26.51 4.17 -15.41
C PHE A 755 27.43 3.87 -16.59
N LEU A 756 28.27 4.84 -16.88
CA LEU A 756 29.42 4.73 -17.77
C LEU A 756 30.65 4.34 -16.94
N THR A 757 31.51 3.49 -17.47
CA THR A 757 32.85 3.28 -16.91
C THR A 757 33.82 4.11 -17.74
N LEU A 758 34.45 5.08 -17.09
CA LEU A 758 35.39 6.01 -17.71
C LEU A 758 36.80 5.76 -17.20
N GLU A 759 37.78 5.93 -18.07
CA GLU A 759 39.19 5.98 -17.75
C GLU A 759 39.72 7.38 -18.08
N LYS A 760 40.47 7.99 -17.15
CA LYS A 760 41.08 9.30 -17.39
C LYS A 760 42.16 9.16 -18.45
N LEU A 761 42.10 9.96 -19.52
CA LEU A 761 43.20 10.02 -20.47
C LEU A 761 44.37 10.79 -19.84
N PRO A 762 45.61 10.30 -19.96
CA PRO A 762 46.79 11.10 -19.65
C PRO A 762 46.75 12.39 -20.47
N GLN A 763 47.05 13.52 -19.83
CA GLN A 763 47.15 14.81 -20.51
C GLN A 763 48.33 14.85 -21.47
#